data_AF-A0A7J7LG64-F1
#
_entry.id   AF-A0A7J7LG64-F1
#
_cell.length_a   1.000
_cell.length_b   1.000
_cell.length_c   1.000
_cell.angle_alpha   90.00
_cell.angle_beta   90.00
_cell.angle_gamma   90.00
#
_symmetry.space_group_name_H-M   'P 1'
#
loop_
_entity.id
_entity.type
_entity.pdbx_description
1 polymer ?
#
loop_
_entity_poly.entity_id
_entity_poly.type
_entity_poly.pdbx_seq_one_letter_code
_entity_poly.pdbx_strand_id
1 'polypeptide(L)'
;MLKWKASLLNNSTSLLPTWTISNSSSYFNKTTTPCTWFGISCNNAGNVVKLNVSNLGLQGTLLNFKFSSFPYLTTLNLSFNALFGTIPASLGNLSDLTTLYLAVNQLSGSIPPEIENLKSLVDLQLSNNTLSGSIPASLGNLSDLTTLYLWGNQLSGSIPPEIGNLKSLVDLEISTNNLSGTIPASLGNLSDLTTLYLFRNQLSGSIPPEIGNLKSLVELMISTNNLSGTIPASLGNLSDLTTLYLHKNQLSGSIPPEIGNLKSLVELMINTNNLSGTIPVSLGNLSDLTTLHLFRNQLSGSIPPEIGNLKSLKNLALYINTLTGSIPASLGNLSDLTTLYLYENQLSGSIPPEIGNLKSLVGLVIDTNNLNGTIPASLEALLKWKANLLNDSPSLLPTWTTSNSSSYFNKTTTPCTWFGISCNNAGNVVKLNVSNLGLQGTLLNFKFSSFPYLTTLNLSSNALFGTIPASLGNLSDLTTLYLYGNQLSGSIPPEIGNLKFLVDLEINTSNLSGAIPASLGNLSDLTTLYLWGNQLSGSIPPEIGNLKSLVDLQLAKNNLSGTIPASLGYLSDLTTLYLEVNQLFGFIPLEIGNLKSFVDLQLSNNNFSGTIPASLGNLSDLTTLYLWGNQLSGSIPPEIGNLKSLVDLQLAKNNLSGTIPASLGYLSDLTTLYLEVNQLFGFIPLEIGNLKSFVDLQLSNNNFSGTIPASLGNLSDLTTLYLWGNQLSGSIPPEIGNLKSLVDLQLSNNNLSGTIPASFDNLSDLTTLYLWGNQLSGSIPPEIGNLKFLESLTLHTNTLTGSIHASLGNLSKLTILSLFRNHLSGSIPPHIGNLTNLKDVQLYNNTFSGNLPQNLCRGGSLEKFTAALNNFTGPIPKGLKNCSSLVRVRLERNQLVDNISEAFGVYPKLDYMDLSHTNLYGELSRTWGWGECHNLTHLSLLSNNISGSIPSELGKLTQLGKLDLSDNHLVGEIPKELMKLNFLIYINLSHNELTGQLPREIGSLSELDHLDISSNIL
;
A
#
# COMPACT_ATOMS: atom_id res chain seq x y z
N MET A 1 46.95 -9.31 23.17
CA MET A 1 45.98 -9.26 22.06
C MET A 1 45.33 -10.61 21.79
N LEU A 2 45.98 -11.64 21.20
CA LEU A 2 45.29 -12.90 20.86
C LEU A 2 44.67 -13.64 22.06
N LYS A 3 45.36 -13.69 23.20
CA LYS A 3 44.79 -14.25 24.44
C LYS A 3 43.56 -13.48 24.92
N TRP A 4 43.56 -12.16 24.76
CA TRP A 4 42.41 -11.33 25.10
C TRP A 4 41.26 -11.55 24.12
N LYS A 5 41.54 -11.58 22.80
CA LYS A 5 40.57 -11.98 21.77
C LYS A 5 39.94 -13.33 22.09
N ALA A 6 40.72 -14.34 22.46
CA ALA A 6 40.21 -15.66 22.84
C ALA A 6 39.38 -15.67 24.13
N SER A 7 39.50 -14.63 24.96
CA SER A 7 38.68 -14.45 26.18
C SER A 7 37.41 -13.63 25.95
N LEU A 8 37.24 -13.03 24.77
CA LEU A 8 35.99 -12.39 24.38
C LEU A 8 34.93 -13.47 24.09
N LEU A 9 33.66 -13.13 24.21
CA LEU A 9 32.58 -14.06 23.87
C LEU A 9 32.68 -14.49 22.40
N ASN A 10 32.33 -15.75 22.09
CA ASN A 10 32.61 -16.39 20.80
C ASN A 10 32.12 -15.57 19.60
N ASN A 11 30.93 -14.98 19.69
CA ASN A 11 30.36 -14.09 18.68
C ASN A 11 31.16 -12.80 18.46
N SER A 12 31.91 -12.32 19.46
CA SER A 12 32.79 -11.15 19.34
C SER A 12 34.15 -11.50 18.75
N THR A 13 34.61 -12.75 18.88
CA THR A 13 35.90 -13.16 18.32
C THR A 13 35.93 -13.10 16.80
N SER A 14 34.77 -13.31 16.14
CA SER A 14 34.61 -13.21 14.69
C SER A 14 34.68 -11.77 14.18
N LEU A 15 34.47 -10.78 15.04
CA LEU A 15 34.52 -9.35 14.72
C LEU A 15 35.96 -8.82 14.64
N LEU A 16 36.94 -9.60 15.06
CA LEU A 16 38.37 -9.33 14.90
C LEU A 16 39.04 -10.38 13.99
N PRO A 17 38.58 -10.58 12.73
CA PRO A 17 39.01 -11.70 11.90
C PRO A 17 40.49 -11.59 11.49
N THR A 18 41.04 -10.38 11.40
CA THR A 18 42.44 -10.14 11.02
C THR A 18 43.44 -10.48 12.12
N TRP A 19 42.99 -10.59 13.38
CA TRP A 19 43.83 -10.92 14.53
C TRP A 19 44.11 -12.42 14.55
N THR A 20 45.02 -12.89 13.70
CA THR A 20 45.43 -14.29 13.58
C THR A 20 46.94 -14.42 13.38
N ILE A 21 47.48 -15.62 13.63
CA ILE A 21 48.84 -16.01 13.25
C ILE A 21 48.69 -16.90 12.01
N SER A 22 49.04 -16.41 10.83
CA SER A 22 49.01 -17.20 9.60
C SER A 22 50.17 -18.20 9.59
N ASN A 23 49.88 -19.49 9.82
CA ASN A 23 50.82 -20.58 9.57
C ASN A 23 50.65 -21.10 8.13
N SER A 24 51.25 -20.42 7.15
CA SER A 24 51.50 -21.02 5.84
C SER A 24 53.01 -21.11 5.61
N SER A 25 53.53 -22.33 5.68
CA SER A 25 54.89 -22.70 5.30
C SER A 25 55.08 -22.61 3.78
N SER A 26 56.00 -21.76 3.32
CA SER A 26 57.18 -22.16 2.52
C SER A 26 57.92 -20.93 1.99
N TYR A 27 59.18 -20.78 2.43
CA TYR A 27 60.21 -19.82 2.00
C TYR A 27 60.05 -18.33 2.41
N PHE A 28 60.96 -17.93 3.29
CA PHE A 28 61.27 -16.60 3.87
C PHE A 28 60.38 -16.05 5.00
N ASN A 29 61.06 -15.77 6.12
CA ASN A 29 60.61 -15.08 7.33
C ASN A 29 59.72 -13.85 7.03
N LYS A 30 58.41 -13.99 7.16
CA LYS A 30 57.52 -12.86 7.45
C LYS A 30 56.89 -13.13 8.80
N THR A 31 57.52 -12.60 9.85
CA THR A 31 56.90 -12.49 11.18
C THR A 31 55.56 -11.78 11.00
N THR A 32 54.47 -12.47 11.32
CA THR A 32 53.13 -11.86 11.34
C THR A 32 53.12 -10.80 12.43
N THR A 33 53.35 -9.55 12.05
CA THR A 33 53.35 -8.42 12.97
C THR A 33 51.90 -8.00 13.28
N PRO A 34 51.55 -7.69 14.53
CA PRO A 34 50.24 -7.12 14.88
C PRO A 34 49.95 -5.80 14.17
N CYS A 35 50.96 -5.13 13.61
CA CYS A 35 50.81 -3.85 12.91
C CYS A 35 49.94 -3.91 11.65
N THR A 36 49.65 -5.11 11.13
CA THR A 36 48.71 -5.30 10.00
C THR A 36 47.30 -5.67 10.45
N TRP A 37 47.07 -5.83 11.77
CA TRP A 37 45.76 -6.18 12.29
C TRP A 37 44.83 -4.98 12.29
N PHE A 38 43.55 -5.24 12.03
CA PHE A 38 42.51 -4.23 12.07
C PHE A 38 42.50 -3.54 13.45
N GLY A 39 42.47 -2.20 13.44
CA GLY A 39 42.47 -1.40 14.65
C GLY A 39 43.82 -1.23 15.33
N ILE A 40 44.92 -1.74 14.78
CA ILE A 40 46.26 -1.54 15.33
C ILE A 40 47.05 -0.55 14.48
N SER A 41 47.79 0.36 15.10
CA SER A 41 48.82 1.16 14.42
C SER A 41 50.13 1.09 15.19
N CYS A 42 51.23 1.07 14.44
CA CYS A 42 52.57 0.99 14.99
C CYS A 42 53.42 2.18 14.56
N ASN A 43 54.44 2.51 15.36
CA ASN A 43 55.46 3.47 14.97
C ASN A 43 56.45 2.87 13.95
N ASN A 44 57.40 3.68 13.48
CA ASN A 44 58.42 3.27 12.51
C ASN A 44 59.33 2.12 13.00
N ALA A 45 59.43 1.91 14.33
CA ALA A 45 60.17 0.80 14.92
C ALA A 45 59.34 -0.50 15.01
N GLY A 46 58.07 -0.48 14.59
CA GLY A 46 57.15 -1.61 14.65
C GLY A 46 56.47 -1.83 16.00
N ASN A 47 56.61 -0.89 16.94
CA ASN A 47 55.94 -0.97 18.25
C ASN A 47 54.49 -0.48 18.12
N VAL A 48 53.54 -1.19 18.75
CA VAL A 48 52.13 -0.79 18.78
C VAL A 48 51.96 0.50 19.59
N VAL A 49 51.47 1.55 18.94
CA VAL A 49 51.23 2.87 19.55
C VAL A 49 49.74 3.20 19.66
N LYS A 50 48.90 2.58 18.82
CA LYS A 50 47.44 2.78 18.85
C LYS A 50 46.70 1.45 18.76
N LEU A 51 45.72 1.27 19.65
CA LEU A 51 44.71 0.23 19.59
C LEU A 51 43.34 0.91 19.55
N ASN A 52 42.67 0.83 18.42
CA ASN A 52 41.31 1.32 18.21
C ASN A 52 40.42 0.21 17.64
N VAL A 53 39.57 -0.35 18.50
CA VAL A 53 38.57 -1.35 18.14
C VAL A 53 37.18 -0.92 18.65
N SER A 54 36.90 0.38 18.57
CA SER A 54 35.60 0.94 18.93
C SER A 54 34.48 0.52 17.98
N ASN A 55 33.24 0.49 18.46
CA ASN A 55 32.05 0.22 17.65
C ASN A 55 32.07 -1.13 16.91
N LEU A 56 32.63 -2.16 17.53
CA LEU A 56 32.68 -3.51 16.97
C LEU A 56 31.71 -4.47 17.65
N GLY A 57 31.01 -4.06 18.72
CA GLY A 57 30.15 -4.97 19.50
C GLY A 57 30.94 -6.02 20.28
N LEU A 58 32.18 -5.71 20.71
CA LEU A 58 33.00 -6.61 21.50
C LEU A 58 32.37 -6.84 22.89
N GLN A 59 32.22 -8.10 23.27
CA GLN A 59 31.72 -8.54 24.57
C GLN A 59 32.80 -9.33 25.31
N GLY A 60 33.10 -8.93 26.54
CA GLY A 60 34.13 -9.55 27.38
C GLY A 60 34.69 -8.59 28.42
N THR A 61 35.78 -8.98 29.09
CA THR A 61 36.40 -8.19 30.16
C THR A 61 37.79 -7.69 29.78
N LEU A 62 38.28 -6.65 30.47
CA LEU A 62 39.66 -6.15 30.32
C LEU A 62 40.68 -6.91 31.17
N LEU A 63 40.25 -7.80 32.08
CA LEU A 63 41.13 -8.49 33.03
C LEU A 63 42.25 -9.30 32.34
N ASN A 64 41.94 -9.91 31.20
CA ASN A 64 42.91 -10.71 30.44
C ASN A 64 43.75 -9.89 29.45
N PHE A 65 43.53 -8.57 29.37
CA PHE A 65 44.34 -7.69 28.54
C PHE A 65 45.63 -7.32 29.31
N LYS A 66 46.76 -7.88 28.88
CA LYS A 66 48.07 -7.60 29.48
C LYS A 66 48.61 -6.23 29.04
N PHE A 67 48.21 -5.16 29.73
CA PHE A 67 48.63 -3.78 29.44
C PHE A 67 50.15 -3.60 29.44
N SER A 68 50.89 -4.27 30.34
CA SER A 68 52.35 -4.18 30.42
C SER A 68 53.10 -4.66 29.16
N SER A 69 52.42 -5.33 28.23
CA SER A 69 52.99 -5.73 26.93
C SER A 69 52.98 -4.61 25.88
N PHE A 70 52.41 -3.43 26.18
CA PHE A 70 52.27 -2.31 25.26
C PHE A 70 52.82 -1.00 25.84
N PRO A 71 54.13 -0.95 26.20
CA PRO A 71 54.70 0.20 26.91
C PRO A 71 54.66 1.51 26.11
N TYR A 72 54.59 1.43 24.78
CA TYR A 72 54.57 2.59 23.87
C TYR A 72 53.16 2.99 23.42
N LEU A 73 52.11 2.43 24.04
CA LEU A 73 50.73 2.70 23.63
C LEU A 73 50.32 4.12 24.03
N THR A 74 50.10 4.98 23.04
CA THR A 74 49.66 6.37 23.25
C THR A 74 48.15 6.51 23.12
N THR A 75 47.48 5.64 22.36
CA THR A 75 46.02 5.67 22.19
C THR A 75 45.39 4.30 22.42
N LEU A 76 44.45 4.24 23.36
CA LEU A 76 43.59 3.09 23.60
C LEU A 76 42.12 3.49 23.47
N ASN A 77 41.46 3.03 22.40
CA ASN A 77 40.05 3.27 22.16
C ASN A 77 39.27 1.94 22.04
N LEU A 78 38.46 1.68 23.06
CA LEU A 78 37.57 0.52 23.17
C LEU A 78 36.10 0.94 23.32
N SER A 79 35.76 2.20 23.04
CA SER A 79 34.42 2.75 23.23
C SER A 79 33.36 2.13 22.31
N PHE A 80 32.07 2.30 22.64
CA PHE A 80 30.95 1.77 21.87
C PHE A 80 31.01 0.25 21.67
N ASN A 81 31.24 -0.47 22.76
CA ASN A 81 31.23 -1.92 22.78
C ASN A 81 30.33 -2.41 23.93
N ALA A 82 30.36 -3.69 24.23
CA ALA A 82 29.64 -4.28 25.36
C ALA A 82 30.63 -4.94 26.33
N LEU A 83 31.76 -4.27 26.58
CA LEU A 83 32.76 -4.72 27.56
C LEU A 83 32.22 -4.55 28.97
N PHE A 84 32.37 -5.57 29.81
CA PHE A 84 31.89 -5.59 31.19
C PHE A 84 33.00 -5.99 32.19
N GLY A 85 32.71 -5.88 33.49
CA GLY A 85 33.70 -6.07 34.56
C GLY A 85 34.45 -4.79 34.90
N THR A 86 35.53 -4.88 35.69
CA THR A 86 36.24 -3.70 36.22
C THR A 86 37.33 -3.18 35.29
N ILE A 87 37.67 -1.89 35.45
CA ILE A 87 38.89 -1.30 34.87
C ILE A 87 40.09 -1.82 35.69
N PRO A 88 41.01 -2.62 35.11
CA PRO A 88 42.10 -3.21 35.88
C PRO A 88 43.14 -2.15 36.30
N ALA A 89 43.64 -2.21 37.53
CA ALA A 89 44.71 -1.33 38.02
C ALA A 89 45.98 -1.38 37.14
N SER A 90 46.24 -2.52 36.48
CA SER A 90 47.36 -2.70 35.55
C SER A 90 47.28 -1.80 34.30
N LEU A 91 46.15 -1.13 34.06
CA LEU A 91 46.03 -0.07 33.06
C LEU A 91 47.03 1.08 33.33
N GLY A 92 47.33 1.36 34.60
CA GLY A 92 48.32 2.36 35.02
C GLY A 92 49.75 2.08 34.54
N ASN A 93 50.03 0.90 33.97
CA ASN A 93 51.33 0.58 33.38
C ASN A 93 51.58 1.24 32.01
N LEU A 94 50.57 1.89 31.42
CA LEU A 94 50.68 2.57 30.12
C LEU A 94 51.12 4.03 30.30
N SER A 95 52.34 4.27 30.78
CA SER A 95 52.82 5.62 31.13
C SER A 95 52.75 6.63 29.98
N ASP A 96 52.91 6.16 28.74
CA ASP A 96 52.94 6.99 27.52
C ASP A 96 51.54 7.27 26.96
N LEU A 97 50.47 6.79 27.64
CA LEU A 97 49.10 6.90 27.16
C LEU A 97 48.63 8.35 27.21
N THR A 98 48.29 8.91 26.06
CA THR A 98 47.74 10.26 25.92
C THR A 98 46.22 10.26 25.81
N THR A 99 45.64 9.18 25.27
CA THR A 99 44.21 9.08 24.98
C THR A 99 43.65 7.74 25.45
N LEU A 100 42.70 7.79 26.39
CA LEU A 100 42.02 6.62 26.93
C LEU A 100 40.49 6.75 26.77
N TYR A 101 39.93 5.99 25.83
CA TYR A 101 38.51 5.97 25.53
C TYR A 101 37.90 4.60 25.84
N LEU A 102 37.09 4.54 26.90
CA LEU A 102 36.33 3.37 27.34
C LEU A 102 34.81 3.65 27.43
N ALA A 103 34.35 4.76 26.85
CA ALA A 103 32.98 5.22 26.95
C ALA A 103 31.96 4.29 26.25
N VAL A 104 30.71 4.30 26.70
CA VAL A 104 29.60 3.50 26.12
C VAL A 104 29.95 2.00 26.13
N ASN A 105 30.06 1.46 27.34
CA ASN A 105 30.30 0.04 27.63
C ASN A 105 29.46 -0.37 28.86
N GLN A 106 29.73 -1.54 29.44
CA GLN A 106 29.12 -2.06 30.66
C GLN A 106 30.17 -2.22 31.79
N LEU A 107 31.23 -1.40 31.77
CA LEU A 107 32.29 -1.46 32.79
C LEU A 107 31.72 -1.08 34.15
N SER A 108 32.20 -1.72 35.21
CA SER A 108 31.67 -1.65 36.58
C SER A 108 32.80 -1.48 37.59
N GLY A 109 32.45 -1.34 38.88
CA GLY A 109 33.43 -1.10 39.95
C GLY A 109 33.98 0.33 39.94
N SER A 110 35.02 0.58 40.74
CA SER A 110 35.60 1.93 40.89
C SER A 110 36.63 2.28 39.83
N ILE A 111 36.81 3.58 39.58
CA ILE A 111 37.96 4.08 38.82
C ILE A 111 39.23 3.77 39.66
N PRO A 112 40.22 3.03 39.12
CA PRO A 112 41.40 2.65 39.88
C PRO A 112 42.28 3.87 40.21
N PRO A 113 42.74 4.04 41.47
CA PRO A 113 43.64 5.14 41.83
C PRO A 113 44.94 5.17 41.02
N GLU A 114 45.40 4.02 40.53
CA GLU A 114 46.59 3.86 39.67
C GLU A 114 46.49 4.59 38.33
N ILE A 115 45.31 5.14 37.98
CA ILE A 115 45.16 6.07 36.86
C ILE A 115 46.10 7.27 36.97
N GLU A 116 46.52 7.62 38.20
CA GLU A 116 47.50 8.68 38.46
C GLU A 116 48.86 8.44 37.79
N ASN A 117 49.17 7.21 37.40
CA ASN A 117 50.43 6.85 36.74
C ASN A 117 50.45 7.21 35.26
N LEU A 118 49.29 7.53 34.66
CA LEU A 118 49.15 7.90 33.26
C LEU A 118 49.52 9.38 33.06
N LYS A 119 50.76 9.76 33.37
CA LYS A 119 51.18 11.16 33.47
C LYS A 119 51.06 11.97 32.18
N SER A 120 51.09 11.32 31.03
CA SER A 120 50.93 11.95 29.72
C SER A 120 49.47 12.00 29.24
N LEU A 121 48.51 11.62 30.09
CA LEU A 121 47.10 11.54 29.69
C LEU A 121 46.51 12.93 29.48
N VAL A 122 46.02 13.16 28.27
CA VAL A 122 45.39 14.39 27.80
C VAL A 122 43.87 14.23 27.76
N ASP A 123 43.40 13.08 27.26
CA ASP A 123 41.97 12.79 27.12
C ASP A 123 41.57 11.51 27.85
N LEU A 124 40.64 11.65 28.81
CA LEU A 124 40.06 10.55 29.57
C LEU A 124 38.54 10.50 29.40
N GLN A 125 38.04 9.46 28.72
CA GLN A 125 36.60 9.25 28.53
C GLN A 125 36.15 7.89 29.07
N LEU A 126 35.42 7.92 30.18
CA LEU A 126 34.84 6.76 30.88
C LEU A 126 33.30 6.81 30.96
N SER A 127 32.66 7.71 30.21
CA SER A 127 31.23 7.98 30.29
C SER A 127 30.34 6.82 29.81
N ASN A 128 29.07 6.80 30.22
CA ASN A 128 28.09 5.75 29.91
C ASN A 128 28.62 4.34 30.20
N ASN A 129 28.88 4.08 31.47
CA ASN A 129 29.23 2.78 32.02
C ASN A 129 28.41 2.56 33.32
N THR A 130 28.78 1.54 34.09
CA THR A 130 28.22 1.27 35.43
C THR A 130 29.27 1.48 36.52
N LEU A 131 30.23 2.40 36.31
CA LEU A 131 31.29 2.68 37.28
C LEU A 131 30.69 3.26 38.56
N SER A 132 31.19 2.83 39.71
CA SER A 132 30.69 3.15 41.04
C SER A 132 31.83 3.60 41.97
N GLY A 133 31.54 3.88 43.24
CA GLY A 133 32.54 4.43 44.17
C GLY A 133 32.83 5.91 43.91
N SER A 134 33.86 6.46 44.56
CA SER A 134 34.21 7.88 44.45
C SER A 134 35.14 8.19 43.29
N ILE A 135 35.10 9.42 42.79
CA ILE A 135 36.16 9.94 41.92
C ILE A 135 37.46 9.97 42.74
N PRO A 136 38.54 9.29 42.33
CA PRO A 136 39.79 9.28 43.08
C PRO A 136 40.43 10.67 43.14
N ALA A 137 40.83 11.13 44.32
CA ALA A 137 41.57 12.39 44.46
C ALA A 137 42.89 12.40 43.66
N SER A 138 43.49 11.21 43.47
CA SER A 138 44.71 11.00 42.68
C SER A 138 44.55 11.39 41.20
N LEU A 139 43.33 11.51 40.69
CA LEU A 139 43.06 12.00 39.33
C LEU A 139 43.52 13.45 39.15
N GLY A 140 43.57 14.25 40.23
CA GLY A 140 44.15 15.59 40.25
C GLY A 140 45.66 15.66 39.97
N ASN A 141 46.35 14.50 39.90
CA ASN A 141 47.78 14.42 39.59
C ASN A 141 48.10 14.33 38.08
N LEU A 142 47.08 14.44 37.20
CA LEU A 142 47.20 14.35 35.75
C LEU A 142 47.26 15.74 35.12
N SER A 143 48.37 16.45 35.32
CA SER A 143 48.49 17.88 34.97
C SER A 143 48.20 18.23 33.51
N ASP A 144 48.42 17.28 32.61
CA ASP A 144 48.29 17.48 31.16
C ASP A 144 46.87 17.20 30.66
N LEU A 145 45.96 16.80 31.55
CA LEU A 145 44.59 16.42 31.21
C LEU A 145 43.79 17.65 30.77
N THR A 146 43.31 17.62 29.53
CA THR A 146 42.45 18.65 28.94
C THR A 146 40.98 18.25 28.95
N THR A 147 40.70 16.94 28.86
CA THR A 147 39.33 16.41 28.74
C THR A 147 39.07 15.33 29.78
N LEU A 148 38.06 15.55 30.65
CA LEU A 148 37.63 14.57 31.66
C LEU A 148 36.13 14.27 31.57
N TYR A 149 35.78 13.14 30.95
CA TYR A 149 34.38 12.70 30.78
C TYR A 149 34.05 11.46 31.60
N LEU A 150 33.25 11.63 32.66
CA LEU A 150 32.81 10.57 33.57
C LEU A 150 31.27 10.44 33.65
N TRP A 151 30.52 11.16 32.83
CA TRP A 151 29.06 11.20 32.91
C TRP A 151 28.35 9.87 32.64
N GLY A 152 27.13 9.71 33.14
CA GLY A 152 26.32 8.53 32.88
C GLY A 152 26.88 7.28 33.57
N ASN A 153 27.26 7.42 34.84
CA ASN A 153 27.78 6.35 35.69
C ASN A 153 27.03 6.33 37.04
N GLN A 154 27.51 5.52 37.99
CA GLN A 154 27.00 5.42 39.36
C GLN A 154 28.02 5.96 40.38
N LEU A 155 28.90 6.89 39.97
CA LEU A 155 29.92 7.48 40.85
C LEU A 155 29.26 8.25 42.00
N SER A 156 29.83 8.17 43.19
CA SER A 156 29.25 8.67 44.45
C SER A 156 30.29 9.41 45.30
N GLY A 157 29.92 9.93 46.46
CA GLY A 157 30.83 10.73 47.30
C GLY A 157 31.00 12.16 46.76
N SER A 158 31.95 12.92 47.29
CA SER A 158 32.18 14.31 46.90
C SER A 158 33.07 14.46 45.67
N ILE A 159 32.92 15.58 44.95
CA ILE A 159 33.91 16.03 43.95
C ILE A 159 35.22 16.34 44.70
N PRO A 160 36.34 15.66 44.41
CA PRO A 160 37.61 15.93 45.08
C PRO A 160 38.11 17.35 44.79
N PRO A 161 38.51 18.14 45.81
CA PRO A 161 39.11 19.46 45.61
C PRO A 161 40.36 19.43 44.72
N GLU A 162 41.07 18.31 44.68
CA GLU A 162 42.28 18.07 43.88
C GLU A 162 42.04 18.16 42.38
N ILE A 163 40.79 18.03 41.90
CA ILE A 163 40.44 18.31 40.50
C ILE A 163 40.82 19.75 40.12
N GLY A 164 40.78 20.69 41.07
CA GLY A 164 41.22 22.07 40.88
C GLY A 164 42.71 22.23 40.57
N ASN A 165 43.52 21.16 40.63
CA ASN A 165 44.93 21.17 40.24
C ASN A 165 45.15 20.95 38.74
N LEU A 166 44.13 20.51 38.00
CA LEU A 166 44.19 20.18 36.57
C LEU A 166 44.15 21.44 35.70
N LYS A 167 45.17 22.29 35.78
CA LYS A 167 45.13 23.64 35.19
C LYS A 167 44.94 23.68 33.67
N SER A 168 45.29 22.61 32.96
CA SER A 168 45.08 22.47 31.53
C SER A 168 43.69 21.95 31.15
N LEU A 169 42.82 21.71 32.12
CA LEU A 169 41.49 21.15 31.88
C LEU A 169 40.60 22.18 31.17
N VAL A 170 40.09 21.77 30.02
CA VAL A 170 39.22 22.55 29.14
C VAL A 170 37.78 22.06 29.31
N ASP A 171 37.56 20.74 29.34
CA ASP A 171 36.23 20.15 29.47
C ASP A 171 36.12 19.22 30.69
N LEU A 172 35.21 19.56 31.62
CA LEU A 172 34.88 18.76 32.80
C LEU A 172 33.42 18.32 32.78
N GLU A 173 33.22 17.03 32.49
CA GLU A 173 31.90 16.41 32.36
C GLU A 173 31.71 15.27 33.37
N ILE A 174 31.08 15.58 34.51
CA ILE A 174 30.80 14.59 35.56
C ILE A 174 29.31 14.52 35.92
N SER A 175 28.45 14.97 35.00
CA SER A 175 26.99 14.94 35.12
C SER A 175 26.41 13.53 35.19
N THR A 176 25.14 13.40 35.56
CA THR A 176 24.40 12.12 35.57
C THR A 176 25.13 11.02 36.36
N ASN A 177 25.37 11.29 37.64
CA ASN A 177 25.99 10.40 38.62
C ASN A 177 25.28 10.53 39.98
N ASN A 178 25.79 9.89 41.03
CA ASN A 178 25.32 10.00 42.41
C ASN A 178 26.26 10.85 43.29
N LEU A 179 26.96 11.84 42.70
CA LEU A 179 27.90 12.69 43.45
C LEU A 179 27.14 13.56 44.45
N SER A 180 27.67 13.70 45.65
CA SER A 180 27.10 14.40 46.80
C SER A 180 28.08 15.44 47.36
N GLY A 181 27.76 16.10 48.47
CA GLY A 181 28.63 17.12 49.06
C GLY A 181 28.58 18.46 48.31
N THR A 182 29.55 19.34 48.54
CA THR A 182 29.58 20.70 47.95
C THR A 182 30.40 20.75 46.67
N ILE A 183 30.10 21.72 45.80
CA ILE A 183 31.01 22.08 44.69
C ILE A 183 32.28 22.70 45.32
N PRO A 184 33.49 22.16 45.09
CA PRO A 184 34.71 22.72 45.68
C PRO A 184 35.05 24.09 45.09
N ALA A 185 35.42 25.05 45.95
CA ALA A 185 35.89 26.37 45.52
C ALA A 185 37.15 26.30 44.64
N SER A 186 37.96 25.25 44.81
CA SER A 186 39.17 25.00 44.00
C SER A 186 38.88 24.78 42.51
N LEU A 187 37.64 24.45 42.11
CA LEU A 187 37.29 24.41 40.69
C LEU A 187 37.44 25.77 40.02
N GLY A 188 37.36 26.87 40.77
CA GLY A 188 37.63 28.22 40.26
C GLY A 188 39.09 28.48 39.85
N ASN A 189 40.01 27.53 40.09
CA ASN A 189 41.41 27.61 39.67
C ASN A 189 41.66 27.14 38.22
N LEU A 190 40.67 26.54 37.57
CA LEU A 190 40.77 25.93 36.25
C LEU A 190 40.64 27.00 35.14
N SER A 191 41.65 27.85 35.00
CA SER A 191 41.57 29.06 34.15
C SER A 191 41.20 28.79 32.68
N ASP A 192 41.54 27.61 32.18
CA ASP A 192 41.38 27.23 30.77
C ASP A 192 40.03 26.51 30.52
N LEU A 193 39.23 26.32 31.58
CA LEU A 193 37.97 25.56 31.52
C LEU A 193 36.92 26.30 30.70
N THR A 194 36.44 25.66 29.63
CA THR A 194 35.36 26.14 28.76
C THR A 194 34.03 25.50 29.08
N THR A 195 34.05 24.23 29.53
CA THR A 195 32.84 23.43 29.77
C THR A 195 32.84 22.87 31.18
N LEU A 196 31.80 23.20 31.98
CA LEU A 196 31.59 22.65 33.32
C LEU A 196 30.18 22.11 33.50
N TYR A 197 30.03 20.79 33.41
CA TYR A 197 28.74 20.13 33.59
C TYR A 197 28.75 19.21 34.82
N LEU A 198 27.90 19.56 35.78
CA LEU A 198 27.70 18.84 37.04
C LEU A 198 26.23 18.39 37.22
N PHE A 199 25.40 18.55 36.18
CA PHE A 199 23.96 18.36 36.29
C PHE A 199 23.54 16.92 36.62
N ARG A 200 22.32 16.72 37.15
CA ARG A 200 21.78 15.40 37.54
C ARG A 200 22.72 14.65 38.50
N ASN A 201 23.01 15.27 39.64
CA ASN A 201 23.73 14.69 40.77
C ASN A 201 22.96 14.99 42.08
N GLN A 202 23.59 14.76 43.23
CA GLN A 202 23.08 15.06 44.58
C GLN A 202 23.91 16.17 45.27
N LEU A 203 24.56 17.05 44.50
CA LEU A 203 25.40 18.12 45.03
C LEU A 203 24.55 19.11 45.85
N SER A 204 25.13 19.65 46.91
CA SER A 204 24.44 20.46 47.92
C SER A 204 25.29 21.67 48.33
N GLY A 205 24.76 22.53 49.20
CA GLY A 205 25.43 23.79 49.58
C GLY A 205 25.29 24.86 48.50
N SER A 206 26.03 25.96 48.66
CA SER A 206 25.98 27.10 47.72
C SER A 206 26.88 26.92 46.50
N ILE A 207 26.54 27.60 45.41
CA ILE A 207 27.46 27.79 44.28
C ILE A 207 28.64 28.65 44.76
N PRO A 208 29.90 28.17 44.70
CA PRO A 208 31.06 28.95 45.13
C PRO A 208 31.24 30.22 44.27
N PRO A 209 31.44 31.41 44.88
CA PRO A 209 31.73 32.62 44.13
C PRO A 209 32.97 32.53 43.23
N GLU A 210 33.93 31.67 43.57
CA GLU A 210 35.17 31.42 42.83
C GLU A 210 34.93 30.86 41.43
N ILE A 211 33.76 30.27 41.14
CA ILE A 211 33.37 29.89 39.77
C ILE A 211 33.37 31.11 38.84
N GLY A 212 33.12 32.32 39.38
CA GLY A 212 33.24 33.58 38.63
C GLY A 212 34.66 33.94 38.18
N ASN A 213 35.69 33.17 38.58
CA ASN A 213 37.07 33.35 38.11
C ASN A 213 37.35 32.65 36.77
N LEU A 214 36.47 31.77 36.32
CA LEU A 214 36.63 30.93 35.12
C LEU A 214 36.33 31.71 33.84
N LYS A 215 37.17 32.70 33.50
CA LYS A 215 36.88 33.66 32.43
C LYS A 215 36.70 33.04 31.04
N SER A 216 37.28 31.87 30.80
CA SER A 216 37.14 31.11 29.55
C SER A 216 35.87 30.25 29.49
N LEU A 217 35.05 30.25 30.55
CA LEU A 217 33.89 29.38 30.64
C LEU A 217 32.80 29.83 29.67
N VAL A 218 32.45 28.92 28.75
CA VAL A 218 31.42 29.09 27.73
C VAL A 218 30.11 28.46 28.21
N GLU A 219 30.18 27.32 28.90
CA GLU A 219 28.99 26.58 29.31
C GLU A 219 29.07 26.11 30.77
N LEU A 220 28.06 26.50 31.55
CA LEU A 220 27.91 26.13 32.95
C LEU A 220 26.56 25.43 33.18
N MET A 221 26.60 24.11 33.35
CA MET A 221 25.41 23.29 33.57
C MET A 221 25.46 22.55 34.91
N ILE A 222 24.83 23.11 35.94
CA ILE A 222 24.79 22.54 37.30
C ILE A 222 23.37 22.26 37.80
N SER A 223 22.44 22.12 36.85
CA SER A 223 21.01 21.88 37.09
C SER A 223 20.70 20.50 37.69
N THR A 224 19.51 20.32 38.25
CA THR A 224 19.05 19.04 38.83
C THR A 224 20.03 18.52 39.91
N ASN A 225 20.20 19.32 40.96
CA ASN A 225 20.98 19.02 42.16
C ASN A 225 20.20 19.51 43.41
N ASN A 226 20.82 19.44 44.58
CA ASN A 226 20.31 19.97 45.85
C ASN A 226 21.01 21.28 46.26
N LEU A 227 21.47 22.09 45.30
CA LEU A 227 22.19 23.34 45.60
C LEU A 227 21.25 24.37 46.21
N SER A 228 21.72 25.07 47.24
CA SER A 228 20.97 26.04 48.03
C SER A 228 21.67 27.41 48.08
N GLY A 229 21.14 28.38 48.82
CA GLY A 229 21.74 29.71 48.93
C GLY A 229 21.46 30.58 47.70
N THR A 230 22.19 31.68 47.54
CA THR A 230 21.98 32.67 46.47
C THR A 230 22.80 32.36 45.21
N ILE A 231 22.33 32.81 44.05
CA ILE A 231 23.16 32.88 42.84
C ILE A 231 24.26 33.94 43.07
N PRO A 232 25.56 33.61 43.00
CA PRO A 232 26.63 34.58 43.24
C PRO A 232 26.67 35.67 42.14
N ALA A 233 26.79 36.94 42.54
CA ALA A 233 26.95 38.05 41.58
C ALA A 233 28.22 37.92 40.72
N SER A 234 29.25 37.23 41.23
CA SER A 234 30.49 36.96 40.49
C SER A 234 30.29 36.13 39.22
N LEU A 235 29.17 35.41 39.06
CA LEU A 235 28.85 34.74 37.80
C LEU A 235 28.69 35.74 36.64
N GLY A 236 28.35 37.01 36.92
CA GLY A 236 28.31 38.08 35.93
C GLY A 236 29.68 38.46 35.34
N ASN A 237 30.79 37.91 35.85
CA ASN A 237 32.14 38.13 35.32
C ASN A 237 32.50 37.20 34.14
N LEU A 238 31.68 36.20 33.85
CA LEU A 238 31.94 35.16 32.85
C LEU A 238 31.56 35.64 31.43
N SER A 239 32.33 36.59 30.87
CA SER A 239 31.96 37.29 29.63
C SER A 239 31.70 36.39 28.41
N ASP A 240 32.31 35.21 28.38
CA ASP A 240 32.27 34.28 27.26
C ASP A 240 31.13 33.25 27.42
N LEU A 241 30.39 33.30 28.53
CA LEU A 241 29.35 32.34 28.86
C LEU A 241 28.14 32.47 27.92
N THR A 242 27.85 31.39 27.20
CA THR A 242 26.70 31.26 26.29
C THR A 242 25.55 30.48 26.92
N THR A 243 25.85 29.55 27.82
CA THR A 243 24.85 28.65 28.43
C THR A 243 24.95 28.63 29.95
N LEU A 244 23.87 29.01 30.64
CA LEU A 244 23.78 29.00 32.11
C LEU A 244 22.54 28.23 32.59
N TYR A 245 22.75 27.00 33.03
CA TYR A 245 21.68 26.13 33.56
C TYR A 245 21.84 25.89 35.06
N LEU A 246 20.95 26.51 35.84
CA LEU A 246 20.86 26.36 37.31
C LEU A 246 19.52 25.75 37.75
N HIS A 247 18.67 25.36 36.82
CA HIS A 247 17.30 24.92 37.08
C HIS A 247 17.21 23.64 37.93
N LYS A 248 16.06 23.39 38.56
CA LYS A 248 15.82 22.23 39.44
C LYS A 248 16.86 22.13 40.57
N ASN A 249 16.95 23.18 41.38
CA ASN A 249 17.75 23.24 42.60
C ASN A 249 16.91 23.86 43.73
N GLN A 250 17.53 24.21 44.85
CA GLN A 250 16.94 24.91 45.99
C GLN A 250 17.50 26.33 46.13
N LEU A 251 17.94 26.96 45.03
CA LEU A 251 18.51 28.30 45.03
C LEU A 251 17.45 29.33 45.45
N SER A 252 17.87 30.36 46.17
CA SER A 252 17.00 31.33 46.85
C SER A 252 17.54 32.75 46.69
N GLY A 253 16.79 33.74 47.19
CA GLY A 253 17.13 35.15 47.02
C GLY A 253 16.79 35.68 45.62
N SER A 254 17.25 36.88 45.30
CA SER A 254 16.99 37.54 44.01
C SER A 254 17.94 37.08 42.91
N ILE A 255 17.49 37.17 41.66
CA ILE A 255 18.36 37.07 40.47
C ILE A 255 19.33 38.27 40.50
N PRO A 256 20.66 38.07 40.55
CA PRO A 256 21.62 39.17 40.55
C PRO A 256 21.54 40.00 39.26
N PRO A 257 21.47 41.35 39.33
CA PRO A 257 21.47 42.20 38.14
C PRO A 257 22.72 42.02 37.27
N GLU A 258 23.84 41.60 37.84
CA GLU A 258 25.12 41.32 37.18
C GLU A 258 25.02 40.22 36.13
N ILE A 259 24.02 39.34 36.19
CA ILE A 259 23.74 38.37 35.10
C ILE A 259 23.47 39.10 33.78
N GLY A 260 22.94 40.33 33.82
CA GLY A 260 22.79 41.18 32.64
C GLY A 260 24.10 41.64 31.98
N ASN A 261 25.26 41.36 32.57
CA ASN A 261 26.57 41.64 31.97
C ASN A 261 27.03 40.55 30.99
N LEU A 262 26.38 39.37 30.99
CA LEU A 262 26.75 38.20 30.20
C LEU A 262 26.28 38.33 28.74
N LYS A 263 26.85 39.27 27.99
CA LYS A 263 26.35 39.64 26.65
C LYS A 263 26.34 38.49 25.63
N SER A 264 27.21 37.51 25.81
CA SER A 264 27.30 36.30 24.97
C SER A 264 26.24 35.24 25.31
N LEU A 265 25.42 35.47 26.35
CA LEU A 265 24.49 34.47 26.87
C LEU A 265 23.34 34.22 25.89
N VAL A 266 23.26 32.98 25.41
CA VAL A 266 22.26 32.46 24.49
C VAL A 266 21.13 31.76 25.24
N GLU A 267 21.44 31.07 26.33
CA GLU A 267 20.45 30.33 27.10
C GLU A 267 20.59 30.52 28.61
N LEU A 268 19.51 30.98 29.24
CA LEU A 268 19.39 31.17 30.68
C LEU A 268 18.23 30.34 31.23
N MET A 269 18.56 29.26 31.96
CA MET A 269 17.57 28.39 32.61
C MET A 269 17.82 28.30 34.11
N ILE A 270 17.05 29.07 34.89
CA ILE A 270 17.11 29.10 36.35
C ILE A 270 15.75 28.76 37.00
N ASN A 271 14.83 28.22 36.20
CA ASN A 271 13.50 27.76 36.60
C ASN A 271 13.52 26.65 37.68
N THR A 272 12.40 26.44 38.36
CA THR A 272 12.26 25.38 39.40
C THR A 272 13.30 25.54 40.50
N ASN A 273 13.24 26.67 41.19
CA ASN A 273 14.04 27.06 42.35
C ASN A 273 13.15 27.83 43.35
N ASN A 274 13.74 28.36 44.42
CA ASN A 274 13.09 29.22 45.41
C ASN A 274 13.49 30.71 45.21
N LEU A 275 13.75 31.15 43.98
CA LEU A 275 14.17 32.53 43.70
C LEU A 275 12.99 33.50 43.93
N SER A 276 13.27 34.64 44.55
CA SER A 276 12.29 35.65 44.95
C SER A 276 12.65 37.04 44.40
N GLY A 277 11.80 38.05 44.62
CA GLY A 277 12.05 39.42 44.16
C GLY A 277 11.62 39.64 42.72
N THR A 278 12.09 40.72 42.07
CA THR A 278 11.68 41.09 40.71
C THR A 278 12.62 40.52 39.65
N ILE A 279 12.12 40.36 38.42
CA ILE A 279 12.96 40.11 37.23
C ILE A 279 13.82 41.37 37.00
N PRO A 280 15.17 41.29 37.01
CA PRO A 280 16.02 42.47 36.81
C PRO A 280 15.88 43.06 35.41
N VAL A 281 15.74 44.38 35.32
CA VAL A 281 15.69 45.10 34.02
C VAL A 281 16.95 44.88 33.18
N SER A 282 18.10 44.62 33.83
CA SER A 282 19.38 44.35 33.18
C SER A 282 19.36 43.06 32.33
N LEU A 283 18.41 42.14 32.56
CA LEU A 283 18.24 40.97 31.67
C LEU A 283 17.88 41.38 30.24
N GLY A 284 17.29 42.57 30.03
CA GLY A 284 17.04 43.13 28.71
C GLY A 284 18.31 43.50 27.91
N ASN A 285 19.49 43.45 28.52
CA ASN A 285 20.78 43.70 27.86
C ASN A 285 21.37 42.49 27.14
N LEU A 286 20.78 41.29 27.31
CA LEU A 286 21.30 40.03 26.80
C LEU A 286 20.88 39.80 25.33
N SER A 287 21.41 40.59 24.41
CA SER A 287 20.95 40.64 23.00
C SER A 287 20.94 39.31 22.27
N ASP A 288 21.81 38.38 22.67
CA ASP A 288 22.01 37.08 22.01
C ASP A 288 21.12 35.99 22.62
N LEU A 289 20.35 36.33 23.67
CA LEU A 289 19.53 35.38 24.42
C LEU A 289 18.38 34.85 23.56
N THR A 290 18.36 33.54 23.35
CA THR A 290 17.32 32.80 22.63
C THR A 290 16.35 32.10 23.57
N THR A 291 16.78 31.74 24.77
CA THR A 291 15.95 31.01 25.74
C THR A 291 16.06 31.62 27.14
N LEU A 292 14.92 32.04 27.68
CA LEU A 292 14.79 32.59 29.04
C LEU A 292 13.72 31.82 29.82
N HIS A 293 14.17 30.93 30.70
CA HIS A 293 13.31 30.11 31.55
C HIS A 293 13.44 30.49 33.03
N LEU A 294 12.43 31.17 33.56
CA LEU A 294 12.33 31.62 34.95
C LEU A 294 11.15 30.97 35.72
N PHE A 295 10.41 30.07 35.07
CA PHE A 295 9.19 29.46 35.60
C PHE A 295 9.40 28.66 36.91
N ARG A 296 8.32 28.41 37.66
CA ARG A 296 8.36 27.69 38.96
C ARG A 296 9.37 28.30 39.93
N ASN A 297 9.18 29.58 40.24
CA ASN A 297 9.92 30.33 41.27
C ASN A 297 8.91 31.16 42.09
N GLN A 298 9.41 32.07 42.92
CA GLN A 298 8.64 33.03 43.72
C GLN A 298 8.86 34.46 43.21
N LEU A 299 9.08 34.64 41.90
CA LEU A 299 9.32 35.96 41.30
C LEU A 299 8.04 36.80 41.35
N SER A 300 8.20 38.09 41.62
CA SER A 300 7.12 39.05 41.90
C SER A 300 7.29 40.33 41.07
N GLY A 301 6.32 41.24 41.14
CA GLY A 301 6.32 42.48 40.36
C GLY A 301 5.94 42.27 38.89
N SER A 302 6.10 43.31 38.07
CA SER A 302 5.75 43.25 36.65
C SER A 302 6.85 42.63 35.79
N ILE A 303 6.46 42.09 34.63
CA ILE A 303 7.40 41.73 33.57
C ILE A 303 8.06 43.03 33.06
N PRO A 304 9.40 43.17 33.11
CA PRO A 304 10.08 44.37 32.62
C PRO A 304 9.86 44.57 31.12
N PRO A 305 9.46 45.77 30.65
CA PRO A 305 9.35 46.06 29.22
C PRO A 305 10.66 45.85 28.44
N GLU A 306 11.81 45.98 29.10
CA GLU A 306 13.16 45.77 28.55
C GLU A 306 13.39 44.34 28.06
N ILE A 307 12.59 43.36 28.52
CA ILE A 307 12.59 42.00 27.93
C ILE A 307 12.25 42.06 26.44
N GLY A 308 11.46 43.05 26.00
CA GLY A 308 11.19 43.33 24.58
C GLY A 308 12.41 43.72 23.74
N ASN A 309 13.58 43.98 24.36
CA ASN A 309 14.84 44.27 23.65
C ASN A 309 15.56 43.01 23.16
N LEU A 310 15.16 41.82 23.66
CA LEU A 310 15.82 40.54 23.40
C LEU A 310 15.40 39.97 22.04
N LYS A 311 15.77 40.63 20.94
CA LYS A 311 15.26 40.31 19.59
C LYS A 311 15.53 38.87 19.13
N SER A 312 16.58 38.25 19.65
CA SER A 312 16.95 36.85 19.36
C SER A 312 16.11 35.83 20.15
N LEU A 313 15.24 36.27 21.07
CA LEU A 313 14.52 35.42 22.00
C LEU A 313 13.46 34.58 21.28
N LYS A 314 13.60 33.26 21.42
CA LYS A 314 12.71 32.23 20.85
C LYS A 314 11.79 31.66 21.92
N ASN A 315 12.30 31.41 23.13
CA ASN A 315 11.55 30.77 24.20
C ASN A 315 11.53 31.66 25.45
N LEU A 316 10.35 32.14 25.83
CA LEU A 316 10.13 32.89 27.07
C LEU A 316 9.13 32.15 27.97
N ALA A 317 9.61 31.64 29.10
CA ALA A 317 8.78 30.90 30.06
C ALA A 317 8.89 31.49 31.47
N LEU A 318 7.81 32.14 31.92
CA LEU A 318 7.69 32.83 33.20
C LEU A 318 6.57 32.26 34.10
N TYR A 319 5.95 31.14 33.68
CA TYR A 319 4.79 30.54 34.35
C TYR A 319 5.07 30.03 35.78
N ILE A 320 4.03 29.87 36.61
CA ILE A 320 4.15 29.47 38.03
C ILE A 320 5.12 30.41 38.76
N ASN A 321 4.71 31.67 38.90
CA ASN A 321 5.36 32.70 39.68
C ASN A 321 4.27 33.58 40.33
N THR A 322 4.66 34.69 40.96
CA THR A 322 3.75 35.69 41.53
C THR A 322 3.78 37.02 40.76
N LEU A 323 3.99 36.97 39.44
CA LEU A 323 4.10 38.16 38.60
C LEU A 323 2.75 38.89 38.48
N THR A 324 2.78 40.22 38.57
CA THR A 324 1.61 41.11 38.58
C THR A 324 1.66 42.11 37.40
N GLY A 325 0.62 42.93 37.22
CA GLY A 325 0.59 43.98 36.19
C GLY A 325 0.20 43.44 34.81
N SER A 326 0.25 44.29 33.78
CA SER A 326 -0.11 43.90 32.42
C SER A 326 1.03 43.23 31.67
N ILE A 327 0.68 42.41 30.66
CA ILE A 327 1.65 41.93 29.66
C ILE A 327 2.20 43.16 28.91
N PRO A 328 3.52 43.42 28.90
CA PRO A 328 4.07 44.59 28.22
C PRO A 328 3.88 44.51 26.71
N ALA A 329 3.42 45.59 26.08
CA ALA A 329 3.31 45.68 24.62
C ALA A 329 4.65 45.48 23.89
N SER A 330 5.76 45.84 24.54
CA SER A 330 7.12 45.62 24.02
C SER A 330 7.47 44.15 23.79
N LEU A 331 6.77 43.20 24.41
CA LEU A 331 6.94 41.79 24.09
C LEU A 331 6.61 41.50 22.62
N GLY A 332 5.77 42.31 21.97
CA GLY A 332 5.50 42.23 20.53
C GLY A 332 6.69 42.54 19.62
N ASN A 333 7.80 43.05 20.16
CA ASN A 333 9.03 43.32 19.40
C ASN A 333 9.90 42.06 19.19
N LEU A 334 9.57 40.95 19.85
CA LEU A 334 10.35 39.71 19.85
C LEU A 334 10.04 38.87 18.61
N SER A 335 10.45 39.32 17.43
CA SER A 335 10.05 38.71 16.14
C SER A 335 10.34 37.21 16.02
N ASP A 336 11.37 36.73 16.71
CA ASP A 336 11.83 35.34 16.64
C ASP A 336 11.18 34.44 17.71
N LEU A 337 10.30 35.01 18.56
CA LEU A 337 9.67 34.30 19.67
C LEU A 337 8.74 33.21 19.15
N THR A 338 9.06 31.96 19.47
CA THR A 338 8.26 30.77 19.16
C THR A 338 7.38 30.33 20.31
N THR A 339 7.80 30.57 21.54
CA THR A 339 7.07 30.13 22.73
C THR A 339 6.99 31.23 23.78
N LEU A 340 5.77 31.56 24.21
CA LEU A 340 5.47 32.52 25.27
C LEU A 340 4.54 31.89 26.31
N TYR A 341 5.10 31.49 27.45
CA TYR A 341 4.37 30.85 28.55
C TYR A 341 4.37 31.73 29.81
N LEU A 342 3.19 32.30 30.12
CA LEU A 342 2.97 33.21 31.25
C LEU A 342 1.92 32.69 32.25
N TYR A 343 1.42 31.46 32.06
CA TYR A 343 0.32 30.92 32.86
C TYR A 343 0.65 30.78 34.35
N GLU A 344 -0.37 30.65 35.20
CA GLU A 344 -0.20 30.53 36.66
C GLU A 344 0.62 31.70 37.25
N ASN A 345 0.12 32.91 37.03
CA ASN A 345 0.63 34.17 37.59
C ASN A 345 -0.55 35.05 38.04
N GLN A 346 -0.30 36.31 38.40
CA GLN A 346 -1.29 37.31 38.78
C GLN A 346 -1.36 38.47 37.76
N LEU A 347 -1.07 38.19 36.48
CA LEU A 347 -1.08 39.20 35.41
C LEU A 347 -2.52 39.68 35.14
N SER A 348 -2.71 40.96 34.84
CA SER A 348 -4.02 41.59 34.70
C SER A 348 -4.13 42.44 33.43
N GLY A 349 -5.35 42.86 33.06
CA GLY A 349 -5.59 43.66 31.86
C GLY A 349 -5.82 42.81 30.61
N SER A 350 -5.86 43.46 29.44
CA SER A 350 -6.09 42.79 28.16
C SER A 350 -4.79 42.24 27.57
N ILE A 351 -4.91 41.27 26.67
CA ILE A 351 -3.80 40.84 25.83
C ILE A 351 -3.45 42.00 24.86
N PRO A 352 -2.21 42.51 24.85
CA PRO A 352 -1.82 43.59 23.95
C PRO A 352 -1.95 43.16 22.47
N PRO A 353 -2.50 43.99 21.58
CA PRO A 353 -2.60 43.66 20.16
C PRO A 353 -1.21 43.45 19.51
N GLU A 354 -0.15 44.06 20.06
CA GLU A 354 1.23 43.90 19.61
C GLU A 354 1.75 42.46 19.74
N ILE A 355 1.13 41.61 20.57
CA ILE A 355 1.43 40.17 20.60
C ILE A 355 1.14 39.52 19.22
N GLY A 356 0.25 40.11 18.41
CA GLY A 356 0.02 39.71 17.03
C GLY A 356 1.20 39.97 16.08
N ASN A 357 2.21 40.75 16.48
CA ASN A 357 3.42 40.99 15.69
C ASN A 357 4.42 39.81 15.75
N LEU A 358 4.19 38.84 16.64
CA LEU A 358 5.08 37.70 16.89
C LEU A 358 4.91 36.60 15.84
N LYS A 359 5.45 36.86 14.65
CA LYS A 359 5.30 35.99 13.46
C LYS A 359 5.87 34.58 13.62
N SER A 360 6.74 34.34 14.59
CA SER A 360 7.37 33.03 14.81
C SER A 360 6.63 32.21 15.88
N LEU A 361 5.58 32.76 16.51
CA LEU A 361 4.94 32.22 17.70
C LEU A 361 4.10 30.98 17.38
N VAL A 362 4.49 29.85 17.98
CA VAL A 362 3.82 28.55 17.86
C VAL A 362 3.09 28.17 19.15
N GLY A 363 3.62 28.57 20.31
CA GLY A 363 3.06 28.25 21.63
C GLY A 363 2.78 29.50 22.46
N LEU A 364 1.51 29.88 22.61
CA LEU A 364 1.07 30.95 23.52
C LEU A 364 0.19 30.36 24.63
N VAL A 365 0.66 30.43 25.88
CA VAL A 365 -0.06 29.88 27.04
C VAL A 365 -0.04 30.90 28.18
N ILE A 366 -1.20 31.51 28.44
CA ILE A 366 -1.35 32.67 29.35
C ILE A 366 -2.52 32.50 30.33
N ASP A 367 -3.09 31.30 30.42
CA ASP A 367 -4.21 30.97 31.31
C ASP A 367 -3.84 31.07 32.79
N THR A 368 -4.83 31.03 33.68
CA THR A 368 -4.59 31.13 35.13
C THR A 368 -3.84 32.43 35.49
N ASN A 369 -4.37 33.53 34.96
CA ASN A 369 -4.04 34.92 35.24
C ASN A 369 -5.37 35.70 35.39
N ASN A 370 -5.31 36.99 35.70
CA ASN A 370 -6.44 37.89 35.86
C ASN A 370 -6.73 38.71 34.57
N LEU A 371 -6.59 38.09 33.39
CA LEU A 371 -6.73 38.74 32.07
C LEU A 371 -8.21 38.92 31.64
N ASN A 372 -8.53 39.96 30.83
CA ASN A 372 -9.87 40.24 30.31
C ASN A 372 -9.90 40.49 28.76
N GLY A 373 -11.06 40.31 28.07
CA GLY A 373 -11.20 40.46 26.58
C GLY A 373 -12.22 39.51 25.89
N THR A 374 -12.40 39.57 24.55
CA THR A 374 -13.37 38.77 23.73
C THR A 374 -12.79 37.54 22.99
N ILE A 375 -13.65 36.54 22.65
CA ILE A 375 -13.32 35.19 22.09
C ILE A 375 -13.45 35.11 20.54
N PRO A 376 -12.65 34.31 19.78
CA PRO A 376 -12.66 34.27 18.29
C PRO A 376 -13.85 33.56 17.61
N ALA A 377 -14.33 34.09 16.46
CA ALA A 377 -15.50 33.59 15.71
C ALA A 377 -15.34 32.21 15.03
N SER A 378 -14.11 31.80 14.70
CA SER A 378 -13.81 30.48 14.10
C SER A 378 -14.09 29.32 15.05
N LEU A 379 -13.91 29.54 16.36
CA LEU A 379 -14.22 28.58 17.42
C LEU A 379 -15.71 28.25 17.46
N GLU A 380 -16.55 29.28 17.41
CA GLU A 380 -18.00 29.11 17.44
C GLU A 380 -18.51 28.32 16.22
N ALA A 381 -17.96 28.59 15.04
CA ALA A 381 -18.34 27.91 13.81
C ALA A 381 -18.04 26.40 13.83
N LEU A 382 -16.83 26.01 14.26
CA LEU A 382 -16.42 24.60 14.33
C LEU A 382 -17.22 23.80 15.37
N LEU A 383 -17.50 24.39 16.54
CA LEU A 383 -18.29 23.74 17.58
C LEU A 383 -19.76 23.56 17.16
N LYS A 384 -20.34 24.58 16.50
CA LYS A 384 -21.69 24.46 15.95
C LYS A 384 -21.78 23.37 14.90
N TRP A 385 -20.77 23.23 14.03
CA TRP A 385 -20.76 22.15 13.06
C TRP A 385 -20.62 20.78 13.74
N LYS A 386 -19.66 20.61 14.65
CA LYS A 386 -19.50 19.38 15.43
C LYS A 386 -20.78 18.95 16.14
N ALA A 387 -21.51 19.89 16.74
CA ALA A 387 -22.77 19.61 17.44
C ALA A 387 -23.90 19.12 16.52
N ASN A 388 -23.79 19.35 15.20
CA ASN A 388 -24.76 18.91 14.20
C ASN A 388 -24.33 17.65 13.44
N LEU A 389 -23.17 17.06 13.76
CA LEU A 389 -22.77 15.75 13.23
C LEU A 389 -23.62 14.66 13.89
N LEU A 390 -23.95 13.61 13.14
CA LEU A 390 -24.79 12.49 13.58
C LEU A 390 -23.98 11.36 14.22
N ASN A 391 -24.68 10.52 14.98
CA ASN A 391 -24.16 9.31 15.61
C ASN A 391 -22.93 9.61 16.51
N ASP A 392 -21.98 8.68 16.60
CA ASP A 392 -20.77 8.84 17.40
C ASP A 392 -19.74 9.81 16.78
N SER A 393 -20.05 10.47 15.65
CA SER A 393 -19.12 11.39 14.97
C SER A 393 -18.55 12.51 15.88
N PRO A 394 -19.30 13.12 16.81
CA PRO A 394 -18.73 14.08 17.75
C PRO A 394 -17.65 13.49 18.67
N SER A 395 -17.71 12.18 18.97
CA SER A 395 -16.70 11.47 19.76
C SER A 395 -15.39 11.23 18.99
N LEU A 396 -15.45 11.23 17.65
CA LEU A 396 -14.31 11.09 16.75
C LEU A 396 -13.49 12.38 16.63
N LEU A 397 -14.01 13.50 17.14
CA LEU A 397 -13.33 14.79 17.25
C LEU A 397 -13.12 15.17 18.73
N PRO A 398 -12.43 14.36 19.55
CA PRO A 398 -12.41 14.53 21.01
C PRO A 398 -11.69 15.80 21.46
N THR A 399 -10.79 16.36 20.64
CA THR A 399 -10.07 17.59 20.95
C THR A 399 -10.91 18.86 20.73
N TRP A 400 -12.03 18.75 19.98
CA TRP A 400 -12.89 19.89 19.62
C TRP A 400 -13.87 20.20 20.78
N THR A 401 -13.36 20.70 21.91
CA THR A 401 -14.17 20.97 23.11
C THR A 401 -13.81 22.34 23.70
N THR A 402 -14.75 22.92 24.46
CA THR A 402 -14.55 24.14 25.26
C THR A 402 -14.12 23.85 26.70
N SER A 403 -14.14 22.58 27.12
CA SER A 403 -13.92 22.16 28.49
C SER A 403 -13.02 20.92 28.53
N ASN A 404 -11.84 21.04 29.15
CA ASN A 404 -11.18 19.88 29.73
C ASN A 404 -11.56 19.79 31.20
N SER A 405 -11.97 18.58 31.61
CA SER A 405 -12.36 18.24 32.97
C SER A 405 -11.20 18.44 33.95
N SER A 406 -11.19 19.60 34.58
CA SER A 406 -10.82 19.79 35.98
C SER A 406 -11.59 21.03 36.43
N SER A 407 -12.42 20.88 37.45
CA SER A 407 -13.18 21.96 38.09
C SER A 407 -12.29 23.20 38.29
N TYR A 408 -12.83 24.38 37.98
CA TYR A 408 -12.22 25.71 38.05
C TYR A 408 -11.49 26.21 36.79
N PHE A 409 -12.13 26.21 35.61
CA PHE A 409 -11.60 26.87 34.41
C PHE A 409 -12.67 27.55 33.56
N ASN A 410 -12.48 28.85 33.26
CA ASN A 410 -12.97 29.49 32.04
C ASN A 410 -11.73 29.82 31.18
N LYS A 411 -11.29 28.82 30.40
CA LYS A 411 -10.20 28.91 29.42
C LYS A 411 -10.81 29.34 28.09
N THR A 412 -10.31 30.38 27.43
CA THR A 412 -10.67 30.65 26.03
C THR A 412 -9.86 29.71 25.13
N THR A 413 -10.45 28.57 24.77
CA THR A 413 -9.88 27.55 23.89
C THR A 413 -9.72 28.07 22.46
N THR A 414 -8.54 27.93 21.84
CA THR A 414 -8.35 28.24 20.40
C THR A 414 -8.45 26.97 19.55
N PRO A 415 -9.07 27.02 18.35
CA PRO A 415 -9.18 25.85 17.47
C PRO A 415 -7.86 25.33 16.91
N CYS A 416 -6.78 26.13 16.94
CA CYS A 416 -5.49 25.80 16.34
C CYS A 416 -4.79 24.59 16.98
N THR A 417 -5.24 24.17 18.17
CA THR A 417 -4.72 23.00 18.88
C THR A 417 -5.53 21.73 18.59
N TRP A 418 -6.61 21.84 17.82
CA TRP A 418 -7.50 20.73 17.57
C TRP A 418 -6.98 19.83 16.47
N PHE A 419 -7.22 18.52 16.63
CA PHE A 419 -6.96 17.54 15.60
C PHE A 419 -7.57 17.98 14.27
N GLY A 420 -6.75 17.97 13.22
CA GLY A 420 -7.16 18.34 11.86
C GLY A 420 -7.19 19.84 11.57
N ILE A 421 -6.89 20.72 12.52
CA ILE A 421 -6.82 22.17 12.28
C ILE A 421 -5.36 22.61 12.20
N SER A 422 -5.02 23.45 11.23
CA SER A 422 -3.77 24.20 11.21
C SER A 422 -4.06 25.69 11.00
N CYS A 423 -3.33 26.52 11.73
CA CYS A 423 -3.47 27.97 11.65
C CYS A 423 -2.21 28.60 11.08
N ASN A 424 -2.35 29.77 10.44
CA ASN A 424 -1.20 30.61 10.12
C ASN A 424 -0.64 31.26 11.38
N ASN A 425 0.47 31.96 11.22
CA ASN A 425 1.22 32.61 12.30
C ASN A 425 0.41 33.71 13.03
N ALA A 426 -0.73 34.16 12.47
CA ALA A 426 -1.66 35.08 13.11
C ALA A 426 -2.80 34.36 13.88
N GLY A 427 -2.74 33.03 14.01
CA GLY A 427 -3.76 32.23 14.69
C GLY A 427 -5.05 32.03 13.87
N ASN A 428 -5.08 32.42 12.60
CA ASN A 428 -6.21 32.19 11.72
C ASN A 428 -6.16 30.78 11.15
N VAL A 429 -7.28 30.06 11.14
CA VAL A 429 -7.37 28.72 10.54
C VAL A 429 -7.13 28.80 9.05
N VAL A 430 -6.07 28.14 8.57
CA VAL A 430 -5.70 28.07 7.15
C VAL A 430 -5.89 26.67 6.55
N LYS A 431 -5.89 25.63 7.39
CA LYS A 431 -6.13 24.25 6.96
C LYS A 431 -7.11 23.56 7.89
N LEU A 432 -8.10 22.90 7.29
CA LEU A 432 -9.01 21.97 7.95
C LEU A 432 -8.90 20.62 7.22
N ASN A 433 -8.37 19.61 7.91
CA ASN A 433 -8.20 18.25 7.42
C ASN A 433 -8.73 17.24 8.45
N VAL A 434 -9.91 16.70 8.20
CA VAL A 434 -10.54 15.65 9.02
C VAL A 434 -10.99 14.48 8.15
N SER A 435 -10.16 14.11 7.17
CA SER A 435 -10.42 13.00 6.27
C SER A 435 -10.30 11.63 6.95
N ASN A 436 -11.00 10.64 6.40
CA ASN A 436 -10.92 9.23 6.83
C ASN A 436 -11.23 8.97 8.31
N LEU A 437 -12.19 9.72 8.87
CA LEU A 437 -12.64 9.54 10.25
C LEU A 437 -13.99 8.81 10.34
N GLY A 438 -14.75 8.71 9.26
CA GLY A 438 -16.12 8.18 9.27
C GLY A 438 -17.16 9.18 9.77
N LEU A 439 -16.90 10.49 9.64
CA LEU A 439 -17.82 11.55 10.06
C LEU A 439 -19.14 11.47 9.28
N GLN A 440 -20.26 11.54 9.99
CA GLN A 440 -21.61 11.57 9.44
C GLN A 440 -22.28 12.90 9.76
N GLY A 441 -22.86 13.56 8.76
CA GLY A 441 -23.52 14.85 8.93
C GLY A 441 -23.57 15.65 7.62
N THR A 442 -23.97 16.92 7.70
CA THR A 442 -24.10 17.80 6.52
C THR A 442 -23.17 19.01 6.60
N LEU A 443 -22.91 19.64 5.45
CA LEU A 443 -22.17 20.91 5.36
C LEU A 443 -23.07 22.15 5.46
N LEU A 444 -24.41 22.00 5.44
CA LEU A 444 -25.36 23.10 5.34
C LEU A 444 -25.18 24.15 6.47
N ASN A 445 -24.86 23.69 7.68
CA ASN A 445 -24.68 24.54 8.86
C ASN A 445 -23.22 24.95 9.11
N PHE A 446 -22.29 24.60 8.21
CA PHE A 446 -20.89 25.02 8.31
C PHE A 446 -20.76 26.48 7.86
N LYS A 447 -20.41 27.39 8.78
CA LYS A 447 -20.26 28.81 8.48
C LYS A 447 -18.90 29.09 7.81
N PHE A 448 -18.80 28.88 6.50
CA PHE A 448 -17.58 29.14 5.72
C PHE A 448 -17.05 30.59 5.85
N SER A 449 -17.93 31.57 6.03
CA SER A 449 -17.54 32.99 6.25
C SER A 449 -16.67 33.22 7.51
N SER A 450 -16.63 32.25 8.44
CA SER A 450 -15.78 32.33 9.64
C SER A 450 -14.33 31.91 9.38
N PHE A 451 -13.98 31.49 8.15
CA PHE A 451 -12.65 31.02 7.76
C PHE A 451 -12.10 31.75 6.52
N PRO A 452 -11.96 33.10 6.56
CA PRO A 452 -11.58 33.88 5.38
C PRO A 452 -10.19 33.57 4.82
N TYR A 453 -9.30 32.95 5.62
CA TYR A 453 -7.92 32.62 5.25
C TYR A 453 -7.71 31.13 4.94
N LEU A 454 -8.79 30.34 4.81
CA LEU A 454 -8.68 28.90 4.59
C LEU A 454 -8.12 28.62 3.20
N THR A 455 -6.94 28.01 3.14
CA THR A 455 -6.27 27.61 1.89
C THR A 455 -6.50 26.13 1.57
N THR A 456 -6.70 25.28 2.58
CA THR A 456 -6.95 23.84 2.38
C THR A 456 -8.16 23.35 3.17
N LEU A 457 -9.13 22.77 2.46
CA LEU A 457 -10.27 22.07 3.03
C LEU A 457 -10.29 20.61 2.56
N ASN A 458 -9.97 19.69 3.47
CA ASN A 458 -10.00 18.25 3.21
C ASN A 458 -10.97 17.55 4.18
N LEU A 459 -12.09 17.10 3.63
CA LEU A 459 -13.14 16.34 4.31
C LEU A 459 -13.37 14.97 3.65
N SER A 460 -12.41 14.49 2.84
CA SER A 460 -12.58 13.31 2.02
C SER A 460 -12.69 12.00 2.82
N SER A 461 -13.20 10.95 2.18
CA SER A 461 -13.33 9.60 2.76
C SER A 461 -14.09 9.58 4.10
N ASN A 462 -15.25 10.21 4.12
CA ASN A 462 -16.15 10.23 5.27
C ASN A 462 -17.56 9.77 4.84
N ALA A 463 -18.57 9.93 5.69
CA ALA A 463 -19.96 9.65 5.38
C ALA A 463 -20.82 10.92 5.44
N LEU A 464 -20.25 12.05 4.98
CA LEU A 464 -20.98 13.33 4.89
C LEU A 464 -22.02 13.25 3.77
N PHE A 465 -23.23 13.74 4.02
CA PHE A 465 -24.35 13.71 3.08
C PHE A 465 -25.03 15.08 2.96
N GLY A 466 -25.97 15.22 2.02
CA GLY A 466 -26.61 16.49 1.68
C GLY A 466 -25.81 17.29 0.66
N THR A 467 -26.20 18.56 0.43
CA THR A 467 -25.65 19.38 -0.66
C THR A 467 -24.37 20.12 -0.29
N ILE A 468 -23.52 20.39 -1.29
CA ILE A 468 -22.42 21.36 -1.15
C ILE A 468 -23.03 22.77 -1.08
N PRO A 469 -22.80 23.55 0.00
CA PRO A 469 -23.39 24.89 0.11
C PRO A 469 -22.72 25.91 -0.82
N ALA A 470 -23.51 26.77 -1.47
CA ALA A 470 -23.02 27.86 -2.30
C ALA A 470 -22.05 28.82 -1.56
N SER A 471 -22.24 28.97 -0.24
CA SER A 471 -21.37 29.78 0.63
C SER A 471 -19.93 29.28 0.71
N LEU A 472 -19.63 28.05 0.27
CA LEU A 472 -18.26 27.55 0.12
C LEU A 472 -17.46 28.41 -0.88
N GLY A 473 -18.13 28.96 -1.90
CA GLY A 473 -17.54 29.88 -2.88
C GLY A 473 -17.02 31.21 -2.30
N ASN A 474 -17.26 31.48 -1.01
CA ASN A 474 -16.76 32.67 -0.32
C ASN A 474 -15.33 32.52 0.23
N LEU A 475 -14.74 31.32 0.15
CA LEU A 475 -13.38 31.07 0.64
C LEU A 475 -12.34 31.54 -0.38
N SER A 476 -12.14 32.86 -0.49
CA SER A 476 -11.35 33.47 -1.57
C SER A 476 -9.92 32.94 -1.68
N ASP A 477 -9.32 32.50 -0.58
CA ASP A 477 -7.91 32.07 -0.50
C ASP A 477 -7.74 30.54 -0.70
N LEU A 478 -8.82 29.81 -0.99
CA LEU A 478 -8.79 28.35 -1.07
C LEU A 478 -8.00 27.87 -2.29
N THR A 479 -6.98 27.05 -2.05
CA THR A 479 -6.13 26.43 -3.08
C THR A 479 -6.44 24.95 -3.28
N THR A 480 -6.94 24.27 -2.25
CA THR A 480 -7.18 22.81 -2.29
C THR A 480 -8.52 22.48 -1.66
N LEU A 481 -9.40 21.81 -2.42
CA LEU A 481 -10.72 21.36 -1.98
C LEU A 481 -10.92 19.87 -2.25
N TYR A 482 -10.90 19.06 -1.18
CA TYR A 482 -11.11 17.62 -1.24
C TYR A 482 -12.37 17.22 -0.47
N LEU A 483 -13.40 16.79 -1.20
CA LEU A 483 -14.65 16.26 -0.66
C LEU A 483 -14.96 14.82 -1.13
N TYR A 484 -14.06 14.20 -1.88
CA TYR A 484 -14.28 12.88 -2.47
C TYR A 484 -14.56 11.77 -1.45
N GLY A 485 -15.18 10.67 -1.88
CA GLY A 485 -15.45 9.51 -1.02
C GLY A 485 -16.44 9.82 0.10
N ASN A 486 -17.48 10.61 -0.20
CA ASN A 486 -18.57 10.97 0.70
C ASN A 486 -19.92 10.60 0.07
N GLN A 487 -21.02 10.90 0.76
CA GLN A 487 -22.40 10.70 0.28
C GLN A 487 -23.08 12.02 -0.11
N LEU A 488 -22.28 13.03 -0.50
CA LEU A 488 -22.79 14.35 -0.89
C LEU A 488 -23.68 14.25 -2.14
N SER A 489 -24.79 14.99 -2.15
CA SER A 489 -25.84 14.92 -3.17
C SER A 489 -26.19 16.30 -3.74
N GLY A 490 -27.03 16.35 -4.77
CA GLY A 490 -27.44 17.62 -5.40
C GLY A 490 -26.37 18.18 -6.33
N SER A 491 -26.57 19.41 -6.83
CA SER A 491 -25.68 20.01 -7.84
C SER A 491 -24.43 20.65 -7.28
N ILE A 492 -23.36 20.64 -8.08
CA ILE A 492 -22.16 21.45 -7.85
C ILE A 492 -22.58 22.94 -7.93
N PRO A 493 -22.39 23.74 -6.87
CA PRO A 493 -22.76 25.16 -6.89
C PRO A 493 -21.90 25.95 -7.88
N PRO A 494 -22.50 26.81 -8.74
CA PRO A 494 -21.74 27.69 -9.62
C PRO A 494 -20.75 28.61 -8.90
N GLU A 495 -21.02 28.95 -7.64
CA GLU A 495 -20.18 29.78 -6.78
C GLU A 495 -18.80 29.19 -6.50
N ILE A 496 -18.59 27.88 -6.70
CA ILE A 496 -17.25 27.27 -6.67
C ILE A 496 -16.33 27.94 -7.70
N GLY A 497 -16.88 28.42 -8.83
CA GLY A 497 -16.15 29.21 -9.83
C GLY A 497 -15.62 30.56 -9.35
N ASN A 498 -15.93 30.99 -8.12
CA ASN A 498 -15.39 32.22 -7.51
C ASN A 498 -14.03 32.00 -6.83
N LEU A 499 -13.60 30.75 -6.63
CA LEU A 499 -12.38 30.37 -5.89
C LEU A 499 -11.13 30.52 -6.76
N LYS A 500 -10.73 31.75 -7.08
CA LYS A 500 -9.75 32.05 -8.13
C LYS A 500 -8.36 31.41 -7.95
N PHE A 501 -7.96 31.09 -6.72
CA PHE A 501 -6.67 30.47 -6.42
C PHE A 501 -6.74 28.93 -6.30
N LEU A 502 -7.89 28.33 -6.64
CA LEU A 502 -8.07 26.88 -6.53
C LEU A 502 -7.20 26.16 -7.55
N VAL A 503 -6.32 25.30 -7.04
CA VAL A 503 -5.36 24.48 -7.79
C VAL A 503 -5.89 23.05 -7.93
N ASP A 504 -6.38 22.47 -6.83
CA ASP A 504 -6.90 21.11 -6.79
C ASP A 504 -8.37 21.07 -6.38
N LEU A 505 -9.22 20.53 -7.26
CA LEU A 505 -10.64 20.29 -7.00
C LEU A 505 -10.98 18.80 -7.16
N GLU A 506 -11.13 18.10 -6.03
CA GLU A 506 -11.50 16.68 -6.01
C GLU A 506 -12.80 16.46 -5.23
N ILE A 507 -13.89 16.26 -5.97
CA ILE A 507 -15.22 15.97 -5.43
C ILE A 507 -15.86 14.73 -6.09
N ASN A 508 -15.01 13.82 -6.57
CA ASN A 508 -15.34 12.53 -7.16
C ASN A 508 -15.92 11.53 -6.13
N THR A 509 -16.48 10.41 -6.61
CA THR A 509 -17.00 9.32 -5.75
C THR A 509 -17.99 9.80 -4.69
N SER A 510 -19.01 10.54 -5.14
CA SER A 510 -20.12 11.03 -4.33
C SER A 510 -21.45 10.80 -5.08
N ASN A 511 -22.56 11.34 -4.58
CA ASN A 511 -23.89 11.27 -5.23
C ASN A 511 -24.28 12.62 -5.89
N LEU A 512 -23.30 13.42 -6.35
CA LEU A 512 -23.57 14.73 -6.94
C LEU A 512 -24.29 14.57 -8.28
N SER A 513 -25.27 15.41 -8.55
CA SER A 513 -26.17 15.33 -9.71
C SER A 513 -26.26 16.65 -10.46
N GLY A 514 -26.87 16.69 -11.65
CA GLY A 514 -27.04 17.94 -12.40
C GLY A 514 -25.80 18.33 -13.20
N ALA A 515 -25.82 19.50 -13.84
CA ALA A 515 -24.79 19.91 -14.78
C ALA A 515 -23.48 20.36 -14.12
N ILE A 516 -22.35 20.13 -14.81
CA ILE A 516 -21.08 20.78 -14.49
C ILE A 516 -21.25 22.29 -14.74
N PRO A 517 -21.06 23.17 -13.75
CA PRO A 517 -21.23 24.60 -13.94
C PRO A 517 -20.17 25.19 -14.88
N ALA A 518 -20.58 25.98 -15.87
CA ALA A 518 -19.67 26.70 -16.76
C ALA A 518 -18.72 27.65 -16.00
N SER A 519 -19.12 28.13 -14.82
CA SER A 519 -18.30 28.97 -13.96
C SER A 519 -17.02 28.28 -13.44
N LEU A 520 -16.93 26.95 -13.47
CA LEU A 520 -15.67 26.26 -13.19
C LEU A 520 -14.56 26.65 -14.18
N GLY A 521 -14.91 27.10 -15.39
CA GLY A 521 -13.95 27.66 -16.36
C GLY A 521 -13.28 28.97 -15.94
N ASN A 522 -13.68 29.57 -14.80
CA ASN A 522 -13.05 30.78 -14.25
C ASN A 522 -11.84 30.49 -13.35
N LEU A 523 -11.57 29.22 -13.03
CA LEU A 523 -10.54 28.79 -12.09
C LEU A 523 -9.16 28.71 -12.75
N SER A 524 -8.58 29.85 -13.14
CA SER A 524 -7.39 29.90 -14.01
C SER A 524 -6.18 29.11 -13.52
N ASP A 525 -6.05 28.93 -12.20
CA ASP A 525 -4.90 28.27 -11.57
C ASP A 525 -5.13 26.76 -11.37
N LEU A 526 -6.28 26.23 -11.78
CA LEU A 526 -6.69 24.84 -11.57
C LEU A 526 -5.81 23.88 -12.40
N THR A 527 -5.13 22.97 -11.72
CA THR A 527 -4.30 21.91 -12.33
C THR A 527 -5.00 20.57 -12.35
N THR A 528 -5.87 20.30 -11.37
CA THR A 528 -6.52 19.00 -11.20
C THR A 528 -8.02 19.16 -10.99
N LEU A 529 -8.82 18.53 -11.85
CA LEU A 529 -10.28 18.53 -11.78
C LEU A 529 -10.85 17.11 -11.81
N TYR A 530 -11.17 16.57 -10.62
CA TYR A 530 -11.73 15.22 -10.46
C TYR A 530 -13.19 15.27 -10.02
N LEU A 531 -14.07 14.93 -10.97
CA LEU A 531 -15.52 14.85 -10.77
C LEU A 531 -16.08 13.43 -11.03
N TRP A 532 -15.21 12.45 -11.27
CA TRP A 532 -15.60 11.09 -11.68
C TRP A 532 -16.42 10.34 -10.61
N GLY A 533 -17.20 9.35 -11.01
CA GLY A 533 -17.97 8.51 -10.08
C GLY A 533 -19.06 9.29 -9.33
N ASN A 534 -19.79 10.15 -10.04
CA ASN A 534 -20.95 10.89 -9.55
C ASN A 534 -22.17 10.62 -10.46
N GLN A 535 -23.26 11.36 -10.30
CA GLN A 535 -24.47 11.34 -11.14
C GLN A 535 -24.60 12.62 -11.99
N LEU A 536 -23.48 13.27 -12.34
CA LEU A 536 -23.48 14.51 -13.10
C LEU A 536 -24.06 14.29 -14.50
N SER A 537 -24.83 15.25 -14.99
CA SER A 537 -25.58 15.17 -16.24
C SER A 537 -25.33 16.39 -17.14
N GLY A 538 -25.94 16.46 -18.32
CA GLY A 538 -25.74 17.59 -19.23
C GLY A 538 -24.38 17.55 -19.93
N SER A 539 -24.01 18.61 -20.63
CA SER A 539 -22.76 18.67 -21.41
C SER A 539 -21.54 19.12 -20.61
N ILE A 540 -20.36 18.70 -21.07
CA ILE A 540 -19.09 19.28 -20.63
C ILE A 540 -19.07 20.75 -21.11
N PRO A 541 -18.97 21.75 -20.22
CA PRO A 541 -18.98 23.15 -20.63
C PRO A 541 -17.73 23.51 -21.46
N PRO A 542 -17.87 24.23 -22.59
CA PRO A 542 -16.72 24.66 -23.38
C PRO A 542 -15.77 25.59 -22.62
N GLU A 543 -16.26 26.27 -21.58
CA GLU A 543 -15.49 27.14 -20.69
C GLU A 543 -14.38 26.40 -19.92
N ILE A 544 -14.48 25.07 -19.77
CA ILE A 544 -13.39 24.25 -19.21
C ILE A 544 -12.11 24.39 -20.06
N GLY A 545 -12.24 24.67 -21.36
CA GLY A 545 -11.11 24.99 -22.24
C GLY A 545 -10.37 26.30 -21.92
N ASN A 546 -10.86 27.11 -20.96
CA ASN A 546 -10.16 28.30 -20.47
C ASN A 546 -9.10 27.99 -19.40
N LEU A 547 -9.10 26.77 -18.84
CA LEU A 547 -8.26 26.35 -17.71
C LEU A 547 -6.85 25.97 -18.16
N LYS A 548 -6.06 26.95 -18.60
CA LYS A 548 -4.76 26.72 -19.28
C LYS A 548 -3.73 25.95 -18.45
N SER A 549 -3.84 25.97 -17.13
CA SER A 549 -2.97 25.23 -16.20
C SER A 549 -3.45 23.80 -15.92
N LEU A 550 -4.57 23.37 -16.51
CA LEU A 550 -5.16 22.06 -16.24
C LEU A 550 -4.28 20.95 -16.80
N VAL A 551 -3.84 20.07 -15.90
CA VAL A 551 -2.99 18.90 -16.17
C VAL A 551 -3.82 17.63 -16.23
N ASP A 552 -4.79 17.48 -15.32
CA ASP A 552 -5.61 16.27 -15.20
C ASP A 552 -7.11 16.59 -15.17
N LEU A 553 -7.86 16.01 -16.11
CA LEU A 553 -9.31 16.13 -16.21
C LEU A 553 -9.99 14.76 -16.16
N GLN A 554 -10.65 14.46 -15.03
CA GLN A 554 -11.33 13.17 -14.83
C GLN A 554 -12.81 13.36 -14.55
N LEU A 555 -13.64 13.02 -15.54
CA LEU A 555 -15.11 13.12 -15.51
C LEU A 555 -15.81 11.75 -15.71
N ALA A 556 -15.04 10.67 -15.69
CA ALA A 556 -15.51 9.31 -15.91
C ALA A 556 -16.66 8.87 -14.97
N LYS A 557 -17.40 7.83 -15.35
CA LYS A 557 -18.47 7.23 -14.53
C LYS A 557 -19.49 8.27 -14.03
N ASN A 558 -20.06 9.02 -14.97
CA ASN A 558 -21.13 9.99 -14.74
C ASN A 558 -22.26 9.75 -15.77
N ASN A 559 -23.25 10.64 -15.81
CA ASN A 559 -24.33 10.65 -16.79
C ASN A 559 -24.18 11.84 -17.79
N LEU A 560 -22.93 12.25 -18.09
CA LEU A 560 -22.66 13.38 -18.98
C LEU A 560 -23.07 13.04 -20.41
N SER A 561 -23.60 14.03 -21.12
CA SER A 561 -24.13 13.92 -22.48
C SER A 561 -23.55 15.03 -23.37
N GLY A 562 -23.97 15.13 -24.63
CA GLY A 562 -23.41 16.12 -25.55
C GLY A 562 -22.03 15.72 -26.09
N THR A 563 -21.33 16.65 -26.71
CA THR A 563 -20.05 16.40 -27.39
C THR A 563 -18.85 16.81 -26.52
N ILE A 564 -17.66 16.28 -26.82
CA ILE A 564 -16.41 16.82 -26.28
C ILE A 564 -16.21 18.23 -26.88
N PRO A 565 -16.06 19.30 -26.08
CA PRO A 565 -15.78 20.63 -26.62
C PRO A 565 -14.41 20.69 -27.30
N ALA A 566 -14.35 21.25 -28.51
CA ALA A 566 -13.08 21.46 -29.24
C ALA A 566 -12.09 22.34 -28.46
N SER A 567 -12.60 23.20 -27.57
CA SER A 567 -11.78 24.05 -26.69
C SER A 567 -10.87 23.28 -25.74
N LEU A 568 -11.16 22.00 -25.44
CA LEU A 568 -10.24 21.16 -24.66
C LEU A 568 -8.91 20.92 -25.39
N GLY A 569 -8.88 20.98 -26.72
CA GLY A 569 -7.65 20.88 -27.52
C GLY A 569 -6.72 22.10 -27.40
N TYR A 570 -7.10 23.13 -26.63
CA TYR A 570 -6.27 24.31 -26.34
C TYR A 570 -5.58 24.27 -24.99
N LEU A 571 -5.78 23.22 -24.20
CA LEU A 571 -5.19 23.04 -22.88
C LEU A 571 -3.77 22.47 -23.00
N SER A 572 -2.77 23.32 -23.26
CA SER A 572 -1.40 22.88 -23.61
C SER A 572 -0.73 21.97 -22.59
N ASP A 573 -1.11 22.10 -21.31
CA ASP A 573 -0.49 21.40 -20.19
C ASP A 573 -1.26 20.13 -19.82
N LEU A 574 -2.38 19.83 -20.51
CA LEU A 574 -3.20 18.67 -20.25
C LEU A 574 -2.42 17.39 -20.59
N THR A 575 -2.37 16.48 -19.62
CA THR A 575 -1.67 15.19 -19.73
C THR A 575 -2.66 14.02 -19.72
N THR A 576 -3.76 14.13 -18.98
CA THR A 576 -4.76 13.05 -18.86
C THR A 576 -6.19 13.56 -19.10
N LEU A 577 -6.98 12.79 -19.85
CA LEU A 577 -8.41 13.04 -20.08
C LEU A 577 -9.23 11.75 -19.97
N TYR A 578 -9.96 11.62 -18.86
CA TYR A 578 -10.79 10.45 -18.56
C TYR A 578 -12.27 10.81 -18.62
N LEU A 579 -12.95 10.35 -19.66
CA LEU A 579 -14.37 10.57 -19.93
C LEU A 579 -15.15 9.26 -20.04
N GLU A 580 -14.55 8.12 -19.70
CA GLU A 580 -15.14 6.80 -19.89
C GLU A 580 -16.40 6.57 -19.04
N VAL A 581 -17.31 5.71 -19.52
CA VAL A 581 -18.57 5.39 -18.84
C VAL A 581 -19.43 6.65 -18.63
N ASN A 582 -19.87 7.24 -19.72
CA ASN A 582 -20.80 8.38 -19.78
C ASN A 582 -21.80 8.19 -20.94
N GLN A 583 -22.60 9.20 -21.26
CA GLN A 583 -23.52 9.26 -22.41
C GLN A 583 -23.06 10.27 -23.48
N LEU A 584 -21.76 10.54 -23.58
CA LEU A 584 -21.21 11.50 -24.54
C LEU A 584 -21.37 10.97 -25.97
N PHE A 585 -21.64 11.86 -26.93
CA PHE A 585 -21.86 11.50 -28.32
C PHE A 585 -21.18 12.49 -29.28
N GLY A 586 -21.34 12.27 -30.57
CA GLY A 586 -20.74 13.10 -31.62
C GLY A 586 -19.33 12.65 -31.96
N PHE A 587 -18.54 13.54 -32.56
CA PHE A 587 -17.18 13.21 -33.02
C PHE A 587 -16.14 13.47 -31.94
N ILE A 588 -15.03 12.71 -31.99
CA ILE A 588 -13.81 13.07 -31.25
C ILE A 588 -13.21 14.32 -31.95
N PRO A 589 -13.05 15.47 -31.27
CA PRO A 589 -12.52 16.68 -31.88
C PRO A 589 -11.09 16.50 -32.40
N LEU A 590 -10.81 17.02 -33.59
CA LEU A 590 -9.46 16.95 -34.18
C LEU A 590 -8.44 17.75 -33.38
N GLU A 591 -8.91 18.78 -32.65
CA GLU A 591 -8.11 19.68 -31.82
C GLU A 591 -7.44 18.96 -30.65
N ILE A 592 -7.94 17.80 -30.21
CA ILE A 592 -7.26 16.96 -29.21
C ILE A 592 -5.85 16.60 -29.69
N GLY A 593 -5.65 16.44 -31.00
CA GLY A 593 -4.34 16.18 -31.60
C GLY A 593 -3.31 17.32 -31.47
N ASN A 594 -3.68 18.46 -30.88
CA ASN A 594 -2.76 19.59 -30.62
C ASN A 594 -2.05 19.50 -29.26
N LEU A 595 -2.48 18.58 -28.38
CA LEU A 595 -1.99 18.46 -27.00
C LEU A 595 -0.62 17.78 -26.97
N LYS A 596 0.45 18.54 -26.70
CA LYS A 596 1.82 18.02 -26.88
C LYS A 596 2.34 17.14 -25.76
N SER A 597 1.81 17.30 -24.55
CA SER A 597 2.24 16.59 -23.34
C SER A 597 1.24 15.52 -22.91
N PHE A 598 0.40 15.07 -23.84
CA PHE A 598 -0.74 14.21 -23.55
C PHE A 598 -0.35 12.74 -23.50
N VAL A 599 -0.63 12.10 -22.37
CA VAL A 599 -0.16 10.75 -22.02
C VAL A 599 -1.28 9.73 -22.08
N ASP A 600 -2.46 10.06 -21.55
CA ASP A 600 -3.57 9.10 -21.45
C ASP A 600 -4.91 9.67 -21.93
N LEU A 601 -5.52 8.97 -22.90
CA LEU A 601 -6.85 9.29 -23.44
C LEU A 601 -7.83 8.14 -23.22
N GLN A 602 -8.80 8.32 -22.33
CA GLN A 602 -9.85 7.32 -22.06
C GLN A 602 -11.24 7.86 -22.39
N LEU A 603 -11.81 7.39 -23.48
CA LEU A 603 -13.14 7.78 -23.99
C LEU A 603 -14.12 6.59 -24.07
N SER A 604 -13.77 5.47 -23.46
CA SER A 604 -14.47 4.19 -23.64
C SER A 604 -15.87 4.16 -23.02
N ASN A 605 -16.75 3.28 -23.48
CA ASN A 605 -18.15 3.19 -23.01
C ASN A 605 -18.90 4.53 -23.07
N ASN A 606 -18.97 5.09 -24.27
CA ASN A 606 -19.75 6.28 -24.59
C ASN A 606 -20.53 6.00 -25.89
N ASN A 607 -21.10 7.05 -26.49
CA ASN A 607 -21.83 7.00 -27.75
C ASN A 607 -21.12 7.81 -28.85
N PHE A 608 -19.77 7.88 -28.82
CA PHE A 608 -19.00 8.59 -29.84
C PHE A 608 -19.15 7.93 -31.21
N SER A 609 -19.27 8.75 -32.25
CA SER A 609 -19.55 8.35 -33.63
C SER A 609 -18.55 8.98 -34.60
N GLY A 610 -18.62 8.59 -35.88
CA GLY A 610 -17.70 9.07 -36.90
C GLY A 610 -16.32 8.42 -36.82
N THR A 611 -15.32 9.00 -37.47
CA THR A 611 -13.97 8.41 -37.61
C THR A 611 -13.05 8.76 -36.45
N ILE A 612 -12.09 7.88 -36.15
CA ILE A 612 -10.95 8.22 -35.30
C ILE A 612 -10.13 9.32 -36.04
N PRO A 613 -9.91 10.51 -35.45
CA PRO A 613 -9.17 11.58 -36.12
C PRO A 613 -7.70 11.19 -36.34
N ALA A 614 -7.20 11.38 -37.57
CA ALA A 614 -5.78 11.17 -37.89
C ALA A 614 -4.85 12.07 -37.06
N SER A 615 -5.34 13.24 -36.61
CA SER A 615 -4.59 14.16 -35.75
C SER A 615 -4.20 13.56 -34.40
N LEU A 616 -4.87 12.49 -33.93
CA LEU A 616 -4.42 11.77 -32.73
C LEU A 616 -3.02 11.18 -32.90
N GLY A 617 -2.58 10.90 -34.13
CA GLY A 617 -1.22 10.46 -34.44
C GLY A 617 -0.12 11.50 -34.17
N ASN A 618 -0.47 12.73 -33.83
CA ASN A 618 0.49 13.79 -33.46
C ASN A 618 0.91 13.73 -31.98
N LEU A 619 0.24 12.92 -31.15
CA LEU A 619 0.41 12.88 -29.70
C LEU A 619 1.60 11.99 -29.31
N SER A 620 2.83 12.44 -29.57
CA SER A 620 4.03 11.59 -29.47
C SER A 620 4.24 10.90 -28.13
N ASP A 621 3.75 11.51 -27.05
CA ASP A 621 3.93 11.05 -25.67
C ASP A 621 2.77 10.16 -25.19
N LEU A 622 1.77 9.89 -26.05
CA LEU A 622 0.59 9.10 -25.70
C LEU A 622 0.98 7.64 -25.44
N THR A 623 0.68 7.17 -24.24
CA THR A 623 0.92 5.79 -23.79
C THR A 623 -0.35 4.94 -23.81
N THR A 624 -1.51 5.56 -23.53
CA THR A 624 -2.79 4.85 -23.44
C THR A 624 -3.84 5.48 -24.35
N LEU A 625 -4.44 4.68 -25.24
CA LEU A 625 -5.55 5.11 -26.10
C LEU A 625 -6.73 4.14 -26.01
N TYR A 626 -7.74 4.49 -25.21
CA TYR A 626 -8.93 3.68 -24.95
C TYR A 626 -10.19 4.29 -25.55
N LEU A 627 -10.65 3.74 -26.67
CA LEU A 627 -11.86 4.18 -27.39
C LEU A 627 -12.93 3.09 -27.47
N TRP A 628 -12.80 1.99 -26.73
CA TRP A 628 -13.66 0.82 -26.85
C TRP A 628 -15.10 1.07 -26.39
N GLY A 629 -16.07 0.31 -26.91
CA GLY A 629 -17.47 0.44 -26.51
C GLY A 629 -18.09 1.77 -26.93
N ASN A 630 -17.89 2.16 -28.18
CA ASN A 630 -18.45 3.37 -28.80
C ASN A 630 -19.13 3.00 -30.15
N GLN A 631 -19.53 4.00 -30.93
CA GLN A 631 -20.08 3.86 -32.28
C GLN A 631 -19.11 4.38 -33.36
N LEU A 632 -17.80 4.36 -33.08
CA LEU A 632 -16.79 4.86 -34.02
C LEU A 632 -16.77 3.98 -35.28
N SER A 633 -16.52 4.60 -36.42
CA SER A 633 -16.63 4.01 -37.76
C SER A 633 -15.48 4.44 -38.66
N GLY A 634 -15.45 3.97 -39.91
CA GLY A 634 -14.33 4.20 -40.83
C GLY A 634 -13.09 3.40 -40.46
N SER A 635 -11.95 3.72 -41.08
CA SER A 635 -10.69 2.99 -40.88
C SER A 635 -9.91 3.46 -39.67
N ILE A 636 -9.10 2.57 -39.09
CA ILE A 636 -8.04 2.95 -38.16
C ILE A 636 -7.01 3.80 -38.92
N PRO A 637 -6.73 5.06 -38.52
CA PRO A 637 -5.79 5.91 -39.22
C PRO A 637 -4.36 5.35 -39.17
N PRO A 638 -3.61 5.31 -40.28
CA PRO A 638 -2.21 4.87 -40.28
C PRO A 638 -1.30 5.75 -39.43
N GLU A 639 -1.68 7.01 -39.20
CA GLU A 639 -0.97 7.97 -38.34
C GLU A 639 -0.89 7.53 -36.88
N ILE A 640 -1.76 6.62 -36.41
CA ILE A 640 -1.64 5.99 -35.08
C ILE A 640 -0.31 5.25 -34.95
N GLY A 641 0.27 4.77 -36.05
CA GLY A 641 1.61 4.17 -36.08
C GLY A 641 2.76 5.15 -35.80
N ASN A 642 2.49 6.46 -35.66
CA ASN A 642 3.49 7.46 -35.25
C ASN A 642 3.66 7.56 -33.72
N LEU A 643 2.76 6.95 -32.93
CA LEU A 643 2.69 7.05 -31.47
C LEU A 643 3.70 6.12 -30.80
N LYS A 644 4.99 6.44 -30.91
CA LYS A 644 6.08 5.52 -30.49
C LYS A 644 6.05 5.11 -29.03
N SER A 645 5.45 5.93 -28.15
CA SER A 645 5.28 5.66 -26.73
C SER A 645 4.02 4.87 -26.39
N LEU A 646 3.20 4.49 -27.37
CA LEU A 646 1.93 3.81 -27.16
C LEU A 646 2.15 2.39 -26.64
N VAL A 647 1.62 2.13 -25.45
CA VAL A 647 1.70 0.86 -24.73
C VAL A 647 0.40 0.06 -24.91
N ASP A 648 -0.74 0.73 -24.80
CA ASP A 648 -2.05 0.10 -24.86
C ASP A 648 -2.99 0.77 -25.88
N LEU A 649 -3.45 -0.02 -26.86
CA LEU A 649 -4.42 0.42 -27.87
C LEU A 649 -5.70 -0.43 -27.81
N GLN A 650 -6.79 0.16 -27.31
CA GLN A 650 -8.08 -0.52 -27.19
C GLN A 650 -9.16 0.18 -27.98
N LEU A 651 -9.57 -0.43 -29.09
CA LEU A 651 -10.59 0.06 -30.03
C LEU A 651 -11.77 -0.92 -30.19
N ALA A 652 -11.84 -1.93 -29.34
CA ALA A 652 -12.86 -2.98 -29.39
C ALA A 652 -14.31 -2.47 -29.29
N LYS A 653 -15.27 -3.27 -29.73
CA LYS A 653 -16.72 -2.97 -29.62
C LYS A 653 -17.06 -1.60 -30.23
N ASN A 654 -16.69 -1.42 -31.49
CA ASN A 654 -17.02 -0.25 -32.31
C ASN A 654 -17.57 -0.72 -33.68
N ASN A 655 -17.82 0.22 -34.59
CA ASN A 655 -18.18 -0.04 -35.99
C ASN A 655 -17.00 0.23 -36.94
N LEU A 656 -15.75 0.04 -36.48
CA LEU A 656 -14.56 0.29 -37.29
C LEU A 656 -14.51 -0.68 -38.47
N SER A 657 -14.05 -0.20 -39.62
CA SER A 657 -14.01 -0.91 -40.90
C SER A 657 -12.63 -0.74 -41.55
N GLY A 658 -12.42 -1.28 -42.74
CA GLY A 658 -11.10 -1.22 -43.40
C GLY A 658 -10.12 -2.25 -42.83
N THR A 659 -8.84 -2.08 -43.15
CA THR A 659 -7.77 -2.99 -42.76
C THR A 659 -7.02 -2.48 -41.52
N ILE A 660 -6.29 -3.37 -40.84
CA ILE A 660 -5.31 -2.95 -39.84
C ILE A 660 -4.13 -2.28 -40.57
N PRO A 661 -3.74 -1.03 -40.23
CA PRO A 661 -2.58 -0.40 -40.83
C PRO A 661 -1.28 -1.14 -40.47
N ALA A 662 -0.44 -1.42 -41.46
CA ALA A 662 0.88 -2.03 -41.24
C ALA A 662 1.79 -1.18 -40.33
N SER A 663 1.55 0.14 -40.28
CA SER A 663 2.27 1.08 -39.42
C SER A 663 2.12 0.78 -37.92
N LEU A 664 1.07 0.06 -37.49
CA LEU A 664 0.95 -0.39 -36.10
C LEU A 664 2.07 -1.36 -35.70
N GLY A 665 2.65 -2.08 -36.65
CA GLY A 665 3.80 -2.96 -36.42
C GLY A 665 5.12 -2.23 -36.11
N TYR A 666 5.13 -0.89 -36.13
CA TYR A 666 6.29 -0.06 -35.78
C TYR A 666 6.23 0.49 -34.34
N LEU A 667 5.17 0.22 -33.59
CA LEU A 667 4.99 0.67 -32.21
C LEU A 667 5.75 -0.23 -31.24
N SER A 668 7.06 0.00 -31.08
CA SER A 668 7.95 -0.91 -30.34
C SER A 668 7.55 -1.18 -28.89
N ASP A 669 6.85 -0.23 -28.28
CA ASP A 669 6.48 -0.26 -26.86
C ASP A 669 5.06 -0.82 -26.66
N LEU A 670 4.34 -1.13 -27.75
CA LEU A 670 2.99 -1.67 -27.69
C LEU A 670 2.99 -3.04 -27.05
N THR A 671 2.17 -3.20 -26.01
CA THR A 671 1.98 -4.44 -25.27
C THR A 671 0.61 -5.06 -25.53
N THR A 672 -0.41 -4.23 -25.77
CA THR A 672 -1.80 -4.66 -25.88
C THR A 672 -2.48 -4.06 -27.11
N LEU A 673 -3.13 -4.91 -27.93
CA LEU A 673 -3.97 -4.48 -29.06
C LEU A 673 -5.32 -5.18 -29.06
N TYR A 674 -6.37 -4.43 -28.70
CA TYR A 674 -7.75 -4.93 -28.67
C TYR A 674 -8.58 -4.28 -29.77
N LEU A 675 -8.93 -5.07 -30.78
CA LEU A 675 -9.73 -4.67 -31.94
C LEU A 675 -10.99 -5.53 -32.09
N GLU A 676 -11.30 -6.38 -31.12
CA GLU A 676 -12.40 -7.34 -31.21
C GLU A 676 -13.78 -6.68 -31.31
N VAL A 677 -14.74 -7.37 -31.93
CA VAL A 677 -16.11 -6.88 -32.13
C VAL A 677 -16.12 -5.55 -32.92
N ASN A 678 -15.67 -5.63 -34.17
CA ASN A 678 -15.68 -4.53 -35.14
C ASN A 678 -16.08 -5.09 -36.53
N GLN A 679 -15.97 -4.27 -37.58
CA GLN A 679 -16.20 -4.64 -38.98
C GLN A 679 -14.89 -4.62 -39.80
N LEU A 680 -13.74 -4.83 -39.15
CA LEU A 680 -12.43 -4.81 -39.81
C LEU A 680 -12.30 -6.02 -40.76
N PHE A 681 -11.65 -5.83 -41.90
CA PHE A 681 -11.48 -6.86 -42.92
C PHE A 681 -10.06 -6.87 -43.50
N GLY A 682 -9.83 -7.78 -44.46
CA GLY A 682 -8.53 -7.95 -45.09
C GLY A 682 -7.61 -8.87 -44.29
N PHE A 683 -6.31 -8.75 -44.51
CA PHE A 683 -5.30 -9.62 -43.90
C PHE A 683 -4.81 -9.03 -42.57
N ILE A 684 -4.38 -9.90 -41.65
CA ILE A 684 -3.58 -9.51 -40.49
C ILE A 684 -2.19 -9.12 -41.01
N PRO A 685 -1.69 -7.88 -40.81
CA PRO A 685 -0.39 -7.45 -41.30
C PRO A 685 0.76 -8.26 -40.71
N LEU A 686 1.76 -8.60 -41.53
CA LEU A 686 2.93 -9.36 -41.07
C LEU A 686 3.79 -8.55 -40.09
N GLU A 687 3.73 -7.22 -40.18
CA GLU A 687 4.48 -6.27 -39.38
C GLU A 687 4.10 -6.32 -37.90
N ILE A 688 2.90 -6.82 -37.55
CA ILE A 688 2.52 -7.06 -36.15
C ILE A 688 3.52 -8.02 -35.49
N GLY A 689 4.12 -8.95 -36.24
CA GLY A 689 5.17 -9.85 -35.77
C GLY A 689 6.49 -9.17 -35.39
N ASN A 690 6.64 -7.86 -35.58
CA ASN A 690 7.83 -7.10 -35.18
C ASN A 690 7.75 -6.56 -33.73
N LEU A 691 6.59 -6.63 -33.08
CA LEU A 691 6.35 -6.05 -31.76
C LEU A 691 6.99 -6.92 -30.67
N LYS A 692 8.07 -6.44 -30.05
CA LYS A 692 8.90 -7.29 -29.16
C LYS A 692 8.34 -7.45 -27.75
N SER A 693 7.57 -6.50 -27.27
CA SER A 693 7.04 -6.44 -25.90
C SER A 693 5.55 -6.83 -25.82
N PHE A 694 5.04 -7.50 -26.86
CA PHE A 694 3.61 -7.67 -27.08
C PHE A 694 3.05 -8.88 -26.32
N VAL A 695 2.06 -8.62 -25.47
CA VAL A 695 1.52 -9.58 -24.49
C VAL A 695 0.14 -10.09 -24.90
N ASP A 696 -0.74 -9.21 -25.40
CA ASP A 696 -2.11 -9.60 -25.75
C ASP A 696 -2.56 -9.08 -27.12
N LEU A 697 -3.03 -10.02 -27.95
CA LEU A 697 -3.62 -9.73 -29.27
C LEU A 697 -5.06 -10.23 -29.35
N GLN A 698 -6.01 -9.30 -29.42
CA GLN A 698 -7.43 -9.62 -29.55
C GLN A 698 -8.03 -9.03 -30.83
N LEU A 699 -8.27 -9.89 -31.83
CA LEU A 699 -8.81 -9.53 -33.15
C LEU A 699 -10.16 -10.23 -33.45
N SER A 700 -10.78 -10.82 -32.43
CA SER A 700 -11.93 -11.71 -32.60
C SER A 700 -13.22 -10.99 -33.02
N ASN A 701 -14.19 -11.70 -33.60
CA ASN A 701 -15.44 -11.13 -34.10
C ASN A 701 -15.23 -9.93 -35.04
N ASN A 702 -14.48 -10.18 -36.11
CA ASN A 702 -14.27 -9.25 -37.21
C ASN A 702 -14.49 -10.00 -38.53
N ASN A 703 -14.12 -9.38 -39.64
CA ASN A 703 -14.21 -9.96 -40.98
C ASN A 703 -12.81 -10.20 -41.59
N PHE A 704 -11.81 -10.50 -40.75
CA PHE A 704 -10.45 -10.79 -41.23
C PHE A 704 -10.42 -12.07 -42.07
N SER A 705 -9.65 -12.04 -43.14
CA SER A 705 -9.58 -13.10 -44.16
C SER A 705 -8.13 -13.45 -44.49
N GLY A 706 -7.93 -14.51 -45.27
CA GLY A 706 -6.60 -15.02 -45.60
C GLY A 706 -5.93 -15.78 -44.46
N THR A 707 -4.63 -16.00 -44.57
CA THR A 707 -3.88 -16.86 -43.64
C THR A 707 -3.47 -16.13 -42.37
N ILE A 708 -3.36 -16.88 -41.27
CA ILE A 708 -2.64 -16.40 -40.08
C ILE A 708 -1.15 -16.20 -40.46
N PRO A 709 -0.56 -15.01 -40.28
CA PRO A 709 0.85 -14.78 -40.61
C PRO A 709 1.79 -15.59 -39.72
N ALA A 710 2.77 -16.26 -40.31
CA ALA A 710 3.80 -16.98 -39.56
C ALA A 710 4.65 -16.05 -38.66
N SER A 711 4.75 -14.76 -39.03
CA SER A 711 5.48 -13.75 -38.24
C SER A 711 4.88 -13.52 -36.85
N LEU A 712 3.61 -13.89 -36.60
CA LEU A 712 3.06 -13.86 -35.25
C LEU A 712 3.82 -14.78 -34.29
N GLY A 713 4.47 -15.84 -34.80
CA GLY A 713 5.34 -16.71 -34.00
C GLY A 713 6.62 -16.05 -33.45
N ASN A 714 6.92 -14.81 -33.85
CA ASN A 714 8.06 -14.06 -33.32
C ASN A 714 7.78 -13.38 -31.98
N LEU A 715 6.52 -13.34 -31.54
CA LEU A 715 6.05 -12.59 -30.37
C LEU A 715 6.26 -13.40 -29.08
N SER A 716 7.52 -13.58 -28.65
CA SER A 716 7.87 -14.51 -27.56
C SER A 716 7.16 -14.27 -26.23
N ASP A 717 6.72 -13.04 -25.98
CA ASP A 717 6.10 -12.60 -24.72
C ASP A 717 4.56 -12.67 -24.78
N LEU A 718 4.00 -13.11 -25.91
CA LEU A 718 2.55 -13.18 -26.12
C LEU A 718 1.93 -14.25 -25.21
N THR A 719 0.96 -13.83 -24.40
CA THR A 719 0.21 -14.70 -23.48
C THR A 719 -1.20 -15.01 -23.99
N THR A 720 -1.81 -14.07 -24.73
CA THR A 720 -3.17 -14.20 -25.24
C THR A 720 -3.23 -13.98 -26.75
N LEU A 721 -3.78 -14.95 -27.50
CA LEU A 721 -4.01 -14.83 -28.94
C LEU A 721 -5.45 -15.22 -29.32
N TYR A 722 -6.28 -14.21 -29.54
CA TYR A 722 -7.71 -14.37 -29.86
C TYR A 722 -8.02 -13.92 -31.29
N LEU A 723 -8.20 -14.89 -32.19
CA LEU A 723 -8.56 -14.66 -33.60
C LEU A 723 -9.93 -15.26 -33.98
N TRP A 724 -10.73 -15.69 -33.00
CA TRP A 724 -11.97 -16.43 -33.24
C TRP A 724 -13.08 -15.57 -33.87
N GLY A 725 -14.02 -16.20 -34.58
CA GLY A 725 -15.14 -15.49 -35.20
C GLY A 725 -14.70 -14.56 -36.33
N ASN A 726 -13.84 -15.06 -37.22
CA ASN A 726 -13.35 -14.36 -38.41
C ASN A 726 -13.52 -15.25 -39.65
N GLN A 727 -12.98 -14.85 -40.79
CA GLN A 727 -12.96 -15.61 -42.05
C GLN A 727 -11.55 -16.11 -42.41
N LEU A 728 -10.67 -16.29 -41.41
CA LEU A 728 -9.29 -16.73 -41.62
C LEU A 728 -9.26 -18.13 -42.22
N SER A 729 -8.36 -18.38 -43.17
CA SER A 729 -8.28 -19.60 -43.95
C SER A 729 -6.84 -20.12 -44.05
N GLY A 730 -6.64 -21.23 -44.78
CA GLY A 730 -5.34 -21.90 -44.85
C GLY A 730 -4.99 -22.65 -43.56
N SER A 731 -3.73 -23.08 -43.44
CA SER A 731 -3.25 -23.84 -42.27
C SER A 731 -2.85 -22.95 -41.11
N ILE A 732 -2.96 -23.48 -39.89
CA ILE A 732 -2.35 -22.87 -38.70
C ILE A 732 -0.82 -22.95 -38.86
N PRO A 733 -0.07 -21.82 -38.83
CA PRO A 733 1.38 -21.83 -38.97
C PRO A 733 2.07 -22.60 -37.82
N PRO A 734 3.02 -23.51 -38.10
CA PRO A 734 3.80 -24.18 -37.06
C PRO A 734 4.59 -23.22 -36.15
N GLU A 735 4.92 -22.02 -36.64
CA GLU A 735 5.63 -20.97 -35.91
C GLU A 735 4.85 -20.45 -34.70
N ILE A 736 3.53 -20.64 -34.65
CA ILE A 736 2.73 -20.35 -33.45
C ILE A 736 3.24 -21.17 -32.26
N GLY A 737 3.81 -22.36 -32.49
CA GLY A 737 4.47 -23.17 -31.46
C GLY A 737 5.71 -22.51 -30.82
N ASN A 738 6.23 -21.41 -31.37
CA ASN A 738 7.35 -20.68 -30.76
C ASN A 738 6.91 -19.76 -29.60
N LEU A 739 5.61 -19.55 -29.40
CA LEU A 739 5.03 -18.66 -28.39
C LEU A 739 4.99 -19.32 -27.01
N LYS A 740 6.17 -19.50 -26.40
CA LYS A 740 6.32 -20.28 -25.16
C LYS A 740 5.53 -19.73 -23.96
N SER A 741 5.28 -18.41 -23.95
CA SER A 741 4.52 -17.72 -22.91
C SER A 741 3.00 -17.78 -23.12
N LEU A 742 2.53 -18.42 -24.20
CA LEU A 742 1.12 -18.43 -24.58
C LEU A 742 0.30 -19.27 -23.61
N VAL A 743 -0.70 -18.64 -23.01
CA VAL A 743 -1.62 -19.23 -22.03
C VAL A 743 -2.96 -19.56 -22.68
N ASP A 744 -3.48 -18.65 -23.52
CA ASP A 744 -4.82 -18.78 -24.10
C ASP A 744 -4.80 -18.60 -25.62
N LEU A 745 -5.11 -19.68 -26.36
CA LEU A 745 -5.14 -19.71 -27.81
C LEU A 745 -6.55 -20.01 -28.34
N GLN A 746 -7.18 -19.02 -28.96
CA GLN A 746 -8.54 -19.14 -29.47
C GLN A 746 -8.63 -18.77 -30.96
N LEU A 747 -8.78 -19.81 -31.80
CA LEU A 747 -8.86 -19.72 -33.26
C LEU A 747 -10.21 -20.24 -33.81
N SER A 748 -11.20 -20.40 -32.94
CA SER A 748 -12.48 -21.04 -33.27
C SER A 748 -13.34 -20.22 -34.23
N ASN A 749 -14.33 -20.83 -34.88
CA ASN A 749 -15.21 -20.18 -35.85
C ASN A 749 -14.44 -19.39 -36.93
N ASN A 750 -13.63 -20.11 -37.69
CA ASN A 750 -12.91 -19.60 -38.85
C ASN A 750 -13.02 -20.63 -40.00
N ASN A 751 -12.33 -20.38 -41.11
CA ASN A 751 -12.19 -21.31 -42.24
C ASN A 751 -10.81 -21.99 -42.25
N LEU A 752 -10.19 -22.20 -41.08
CA LEU A 752 -8.86 -22.79 -40.99
C LEU A 752 -8.92 -24.27 -41.41
N SER A 753 -7.90 -24.70 -42.14
CA SER A 753 -7.82 -26.02 -42.78
C SER A 753 -6.46 -26.67 -42.50
N GLY A 754 -6.21 -27.86 -43.05
CA GLY A 754 -4.97 -28.59 -42.77
C GLY A 754 -4.92 -29.21 -41.37
N THR A 755 -3.73 -29.59 -40.91
CA THR A 755 -3.55 -30.32 -39.66
C THR A 755 -3.28 -29.39 -38.48
N ILE A 756 -3.55 -29.86 -37.26
CA ILE A 756 -3.11 -29.19 -36.04
C ILE A 756 -1.58 -29.34 -35.94
N PRO A 757 -0.80 -28.24 -35.80
CA PRO A 757 0.66 -28.34 -35.77
C PRO A 757 1.18 -29.16 -34.59
N ALA A 758 2.11 -30.09 -34.86
CA ALA A 758 2.79 -30.86 -33.82
C ALA A 758 3.66 -29.97 -32.90
N SER A 759 4.13 -28.83 -33.40
CA SER A 759 4.91 -27.84 -32.65
C SER A 759 4.16 -27.19 -31.48
N PHE A 760 2.86 -27.45 -31.32
CA PHE A 760 2.10 -26.98 -30.18
C PHE A 760 2.58 -27.60 -28.86
N ASP A 761 3.33 -28.70 -28.86
CA ASP A 761 3.98 -29.21 -27.64
C ASP A 761 4.91 -28.22 -26.94
N ASN A 762 5.45 -27.26 -27.69
CA ASN A 762 6.32 -26.21 -27.16
C ASN A 762 5.57 -25.13 -26.35
N LEU A 763 4.23 -25.07 -26.42
CA LEU A 763 3.40 -24.10 -25.71
C LEU A 763 3.21 -24.52 -24.25
N SER A 764 4.31 -24.55 -23.48
CA SER A 764 4.35 -25.21 -22.17
C SER A 764 3.35 -24.63 -21.17
N ASP A 765 2.97 -23.36 -21.30
CA ASP A 765 2.14 -22.64 -20.35
C ASP A 765 0.66 -22.60 -20.76
N LEU A 766 0.30 -23.26 -21.88
CA LEU A 766 -1.03 -23.21 -22.46
C LEU A 766 -2.08 -23.89 -21.57
N THR A 767 -3.10 -23.14 -21.18
CA THR A 767 -4.25 -23.62 -20.39
C THR A 767 -5.48 -23.83 -21.27
N THR A 768 -5.63 -23.04 -22.33
CA THR A 768 -6.83 -23.04 -23.18
C THR A 768 -6.46 -23.20 -24.65
N LEU A 769 -7.05 -24.20 -25.32
CA LEU A 769 -6.87 -24.43 -26.75
C LEU A 769 -8.22 -24.62 -27.46
N TYR A 770 -8.70 -23.56 -28.11
CA TYR A 770 -9.99 -23.54 -28.79
C TYR A 770 -9.84 -23.45 -30.31
N LEU A 771 -10.09 -24.56 -30.99
CA LEU A 771 -10.02 -24.69 -32.46
C LEU A 771 -11.34 -25.10 -33.11
N TRP A 772 -12.45 -25.05 -32.38
CA TRP A 772 -13.75 -25.57 -32.85
C TRP A 772 -14.37 -24.73 -33.96
N GLY A 773 -15.25 -25.32 -34.77
CA GLY A 773 -15.92 -24.59 -35.85
C GLY A 773 -14.96 -24.17 -36.96
N ASN A 774 -14.09 -25.08 -37.40
CA ASN A 774 -13.13 -24.88 -38.49
C ASN A 774 -13.22 -26.07 -39.49
N GLN A 775 -12.30 -26.12 -40.44
CA GLN A 775 -12.13 -27.20 -41.43
C GLN A 775 -10.84 -27.99 -41.19
N LEU A 776 -10.37 -28.07 -39.94
CA LEU A 776 -9.14 -28.81 -39.60
C LEU A 776 -9.34 -30.30 -39.88
N SER A 777 -8.29 -30.93 -40.41
CA SER A 777 -8.27 -32.32 -40.86
C SER A 777 -7.05 -33.07 -40.33
N GLY A 778 -6.89 -34.34 -40.70
CA GLY A 778 -5.85 -35.21 -40.14
C GLY A 778 -6.16 -35.64 -38.71
N SER A 779 -5.18 -36.25 -38.03
CA SER A 779 -5.31 -36.74 -36.66
C SER A 779 -4.95 -35.68 -35.62
N ILE A 780 -5.49 -35.81 -34.41
CA ILE A 780 -5.03 -35.07 -33.23
C ILE A 780 -3.58 -35.48 -32.93
N PRO A 781 -2.59 -34.57 -32.98
CA PRO A 781 -1.19 -34.92 -32.76
C PRO A 781 -0.96 -35.48 -31.35
N PRO A 782 -0.18 -36.58 -31.18
CA PRO A 782 0.15 -37.12 -29.86
C PRO A 782 0.90 -36.11 -28.98
N GLU A 783 1.62 -35.17 -29.59
CA GLU A 783 2.35 -34.05 -29.00
C GLU A 783 1.48 -33.16 -28.10
N ILE A 784 0.17 -33.04 -28.39
CA ILE A 784 -0.77 -32.31 -27.52
C ILE A 784 -0.76 -32.85 -26.09
N GLY A 785 -0.50 -34.15 -25.90
CA GLY A 785 -0.37 -34.75 -24.58
C GLY A 785 0.79 -34.22 -23.72
N ASN A 786 1.70 -33.42 -24.30
CA ASN A 786 2.80 -32.78 -23.57
C ASN A 786 2.38 -31.46 -22.88
N LEU A 787 1.20 -30.92 -23.19
CA LEU A 787 0.67 -29.66 -22.64
C LEU A 787 0.13 -29.84 -21.21
N LYS A 788 1.03 -30.01 -20.24
CA LYS A 788 0.67 -30.42 -18.86
C LYS A 788 -0.26 -29.46 -18.11
N PHE A 789 -0.31 -28.19 -18.52
CA PHE A 789 -1.15 -27.16 -17.93
C PHE A 789 -2.51 -27.00 -18.62
N LEU A 790 -2.76 -27.74 -19.71
CA LEU A 790 -3.99 -27.62 -20.47
C LEU A 790 -5.22 -28.00 -19.63
N GLU A 791 -6.12 -27.04 -19.46
CA GLU A 791 -7.37 -27.17 -18.72
C GLU A 791 -8.57 -27.37 -19.64
N SER A 792 -8.53 -26.80 -20.85
CA SER A 792 -9.66 -26.83 -21.78
C SER A 792 -9.21 -27.09 -23.21
N LEU A 793 -9.63 -28.23 -23.77
CA LEU A 793 -9.36 -28.63 -25.15
C LEU A 793 -10.66 -28.80 -25.93
N THR A 794 -10.92 -27.87 -26.86
CA THR A 794 -12.13 -27.92 -27.69
C THR A 794 -11.78 -27.93 -29.18
N LEU A 795 -12.03 -29.07 -29.83
CA LEU A 795 -11.74 -29.34 -31.24
C LEU A 795 -13.00 -29.75 -32.03
N HIS A 796 -14.19 -29.60 -31.44
CA HIS A 796 -15.46 -30.03 -32.02
C HIS A 796 -15.82 -29.27 -33.30
N THR A 797 -16.75 -29.82 -34.10
CA THR A 797 -17.18 -29.24 -35.38
C THR A 797 -15.98 -28.93 -36.28
N ASN A 798 -15.25 -29.99 -36.64
CA ASN A 798 -14.12 -29.98 -37.58
C ASN A 798 -14.21 -31.24 -38.47
N THR A 799 -13.18 -31.50 -39.28
CA THR A 799 -13.07 -32.70 -40.12
C THR A 799 -11.96 -33.65 -39.63
N LEU A 800 -11.66 -33.64 -38.32
CA LEU A 800 -10.59 -34.45 -37.75
C LEU A 800 -10.88 -35.95 -37.89
N THR A 801 -9.84 -36.73 -38.17
CA THR A 801 -9.88 -38.17 -38.45
C THR A 801 -8.90 -38.92 -37.55
N GLY A 802 -8.79 -40.24 -37.70
CA GLY A 802 -7.87 -41.06 -36.90
C GLY A 802 -8.40 -41.35 -35.49
N SER A 803 -7.52 -41.83 -34.62
CA SER A 803 -7.88 -42.23 -33.25
C SER A 803 -7.29 -41.29 -32.20
N ILE A 804 -7.87 -41.29 -31.00
CA ILE A 804 -7.32 -40.54 -29.87
C ILE A 804 -6.09 -41.28 -29.34
N HIS A 805 -4.94 -40.61 -29.32
CA HIS A 805 -3.70 -41.18 -28.79
C HIS A 805 -3.71 -41.23 -27.26
N ALA A 806 -3.04 -42.25 -26.67
CA ALA A 806 -3.01 -42.45 -25.22
C ALA A 806 -2.35 -41.29 -24.44
N SER A 807 -1.50 -40.50 -25.09
CA SER A 807 -0.82 -39.34 -24.49
C SER A 807 -1.79 -38.25 -24.03
N LEU A 808 -3.02 -38.16 -24.57
CA LEU A 808 -4.04 -37.24 -24.04
C LEU A 808 -4.38 -37.54 -22.56
N GLY A 809 -4.16 -38.77 -22.09
CA GLY A 809 -4.29 -39.12 -20.68
C GLY A 809 -3.24 -38.49 -19.75
N ASN A 810 -2.23 -37.81 -20.29
CA ASN A 810 -1.20 -37.10 -19.50
C ASN A 810 -1.65 -35.69 -19.08
N LEU A 811 -2.75 -35.17 -19.64
CA LEU A 811 -3.27 -33.82 -19.40
C LEU A 811 -3.95 -33.72 -18.03
N SER A 812 -3.17 -33.83 -16.95
CA SER A 812 -3.69 -33.96 -15.59
C SER A 812 -4.56 -32.79 -15.10
N LYS A 813 -4.45 -31.61 -15.74
CA LYS A 813 -5.24 -30.40 -15.44
C LYS A 813 -6.54 -30.30 -16.24
N LEU A 814 -6.75 -31.18 -17.22
CA LEU A 814 -7.87 -31.10 -18.14
C LEU A 814 -9.22 -31.23 -17.42
N THR A 815 -10.07 -30.24 -17.66
CA THR A 815 -11.45 -30.14 -17.15
C THR A 815 -12.47 -30.28 -18.28
N ILE A 816 -12.17 -29.75 -19.46
CA ILE A 816 -13.06 -29.76 -20.62
C ILE A 816 -12.38 -30.48 -21.78
N LEU A 817 -13.03 -31.52 -22.31
CA LEU A 817 -12.63 -32.23 -23.52
C LEU A 817 -13.82 -32.29 -24.48
N SER A 818 -13.76 -31.51 -25.55
CA SER A 818 -14.86 -31.42 -26.53
C SER A 818 -14.38 -31.75 -27.94
N LEU A 819 -14.80 -32.91 -28.44
CA LEU A 819 -14.39 -33.51 -29.72
C LEU A 819 -15.58 -33.85 -30.64
N PHE A 820 -16.80 -33.45 -30.29
CA PHE A 820 -18.01 -33.82 -31.00
C PHE A 820 -18.05 -33.31 -32.45
N ARG A 821 -18.92 -33.89 -33.30
CA ARG A 821 -19.05 -33.49 -34.73
C ARG A 821 -17.70 -33.48 -35.45
N ASN A 822 -17.03 -34.62 -35.47
CA ASN A 822 -15.82 -34.88 -36.25
C ASN A 822 -15.95 -36.25 -36.94
N HIS A 823 -14.87 -36.73 -37.57
CA HIS A 823 -14.74 -38.06 -38.15
C HIS A 823 -13.74 -38.93 -37.36
N LEU A 824 -13.62 -38.70 -36.04
CA LEU A 824 -12.72 -39.47 -35.19
C LEU A 824 -13.23 -40.90 -35.03
N SER A 825 -12.31 -41.84 -34.90
CA SER A 825 -12.54 -43.29 -34.99
C SER A 825 -11.70 -44.05 -33.96
N GLY A 826 -11.85 -45.38 -33.91
CA GLY A 826 -11.13 -46.22 -32.95
C GLY A 826 -11.68 -46.11 -31.52
N SER A 827 -10.95 -46.65 -30.56
CA SER A 827 -11.36 -46.69 -29.15
C SER A 827 -10.83 -45.50 -28.35
N ILE A 828 -11.54 -45.13 -27.28
CA ILE A 828 -11.11 -44.11 -26.33
C ILE A 828 -10.06 -44.73 -25.40
N PRO A 829 -8.82 -44.21 -25.34
CA PRO A 829 -7.78 -44.78 -24.48
C PRO A 829 -8.20 -44.85 -23.00
N PRO A 830 -7.94 -45.97 -22.30
CA PRO A 830 -8.27 -46.11 -20.87
C PRO A 830 -7.62 -45.03 -19.98
N HIS A 831 -6.47 -44.50 -20.41
CA HIS A 831 -5.73 -43.44 -19.72
C HIS A 831 -6.56 -42.16 -19.52
N ILE A 832 -7.54 -41.87 -20.39
CA ILE A 832 -8.47 -40.72 -20.21
C ILE A 832 -9.31 -40.90 -18.94
N GLY A 833 -9.65 -42.14 -18.58
CA GLY A 833 -10.33 -42.44 -17.32
C GLY A 833 -9.49 -42.17 -16.07
N ASN A 834 -8.20 -41.86 -16.19
CA ASN A 834 -7.35 -41.48 -15.06
C ASN A 834 -7.34 -39.97 -14.81
N LEU A 835 -7.92 -39.15 -15.70
CA LEU A 835 -8.01 -37.71 -15.52
C LEU A 835 -9.07 -37.38 -14.46
N THR A 836 -8.61 -36.96 -13.28
CA THR A 836 -9.49 -36.74 -12.12
C THR A 836 -10.23 -35.40 -12.13
N ASN A 837 -9.78 -34.44 -12.93
CA ASN A 837 -10.33 -33.08 -12.97
C ASN A 837 -11.39 -32.86 -14.05
N LEU A 838 -11.70 -33.88 -14.85
CA LEU A 838 -12.69 -33.78 -15.92
C LEU A 838 -14.07 -33.40 -15.38
N LYS A 839 -14.64 -32.35 -15.98
CA LYS A 839 -15.98 -31.81 -15.73
C LYS A 839 -16.90 -31.98 -16.93
N ASP A 840 -16.41 -31.71 -18.13
CA ASP A 840 -17.20 -31.76 -19.36
C ASP A 840 -16.49 -32.59 -20.44
N VAL A 841 -17.08 -33.73 -20.81
CA VAL A 841 -16.56 -34.64 -21.83
C VAL A 841 -17.60 -34.83 -22.92
N GLN A 842 -17.29 -34.35 -24.12
CA GLN A 842 -18.21 -34.34 -25.26
C GLN A 842 -17.58 -35.01 -26.49
N LEU A 843 -18.05 -36.20 -26.81
CA LEU A 843 -17.54 -37.08 -27.86
C LEU A 843 -18.59 -37.38 -28.95
N TYR A 844 -19.79 -36.82 -28.83
CA TYR A 844 -20.94 -37.23 -29.63
C TYR A 844 -20.77 -36.96 -31.14
N ASN A 845 -21.49 -37.71 -31.98
CA ASN A 845 -21.45 -37.58 -33.43
C ASN A 845 -20.03 -37.71 -34.01
N ASN A 846 -19.47 -38.92 -33.85
CA ASN A 846 -18.19 -39.37 -34.38
C ASN A 846 -18.35 -40.85 -34.82
N THR A 847 -17.25 -41.52 -35.15
CA THR A 847 -17.21 -42.95 -35.49
C THR A 847 -16.43 -43.77 -34.46
N PHE A 848 -16.40 -43.32 -33.19
CA PHE A 848 -15.71 -44.03 -32.13
C PHE A 848 -16.34 -45.42 -31.90
N SER A 849 -15.51 -46.37 -31.48
CA SER A 849 -15.88 -47.78 -31.30
C SER A 849 -15.22 -48.39 -30.06
N GLY A 850 -15.60 -49.63 -29.71
CA GLY A 850 -15.09 -50.31 -28.52
C GLY A 850 -15.70 -49.76 -27.23
N ASN A 851 -15.07 -50.06 -26.09
CA ASN A 851 -15.64 -49.78 -24.78
C ASN A 851 -15.33 -48.34 -24.31
N LEU A 852 -16.27 -47.75 -23.58
CA LEU A 852 -16.03 -46.50 -22.85
C LEU A 852 -15.08 -46.73 -21.66
N PRO A 853 -14.21 -45.76 -21.29
CA PRO A 853 -13.27 -45.90 -20.18
C PRO A 853 -14.00 -46.12 -18.84
N GLN A 854 -13.69 -47.22 -18.15
CA GLN A 854 -14.46 -47.65 -16.98
C GLN A 854 -14.32 -46.76 -15.74
N ASN A 855 -13.20 -46.03 -15.63
CA ASN A 855 -12.89 -45.14 -14.50
C ASN A 855 -13.33 -43.68 -14.76
N LEU A 856 -14.18 -43.44 -15.75
CA LEU A 856 -14.71 -42.11 -16.02
C LEU A 856 -15.45 -41.58 -14.78
N CYS A 857 -15.12 -40.36 -14.34
CA CYS A 857 -15.54 -39.77 -13.04
C CYS A 857 -14.83 -40.31 -11.78
N ARG A 858 -13.68 -40.97 -11.88
CA ARG A 858 -12.88 -41.37 -10.70
C ARG A 858 -12.58 -40.22 -9.73
N GLY A 859 -12.42 -39.00 -10.24
CA GLY A 859 -12.18 -37.81 -9.41
C GLY A 859 -13.45 -37.10 -8.89
N GLY A 860 -14.65 -37.62 -9.18
CA GLY A 860 -15.91 -37.08 -8.64
C GLY A 860 -16.32 -35.70 -9.15
N SER A 861 -15.68 -35.19 -10.22
CA SER A 861 -15.91 -33.83 -10.75
C SER A 861 -16.72 -33.80 -12.05
N LEU A 862 -17.06 -34.94 -12.63
CA LEU A 862 -17.69 -34.98 -13.96
C LEU A 862 -19.15 -34.51 -13.89
N GLU A 863 -19.47 -33.46 -14.62
CA GLU A 863 -20.80 -32.84 -14.66
C GLU A 863 -21.53 -33.20 -15.96
N LYS A 864 -20.84 -33.17 -17.10
CA LYS A 864 -21.43 -33.44 -18.41
C LYS A 864 -20.67 -34.55 -19.12
N PHE A 865 -21.39 -35.60 -19.50
CA PHE A 865 -20.84 -36.68 -20.32
C PHE A 865 -21.75 -36.99 -21.51
N THR A 866 -21.25 -36.74 -22.71
CA THR A 866 -21.99 -36.94 -23.95
C THR A 866 -21.18 -37.75 -24.94
N ALA A 867 -21.63 -38.96 -25.26
CA ALA A 867 -20.98 -39.89 -26.19
C ALA A 867 -21.97 -40.46 -27.23
N ALA A 868 -23.11 -39.82 -27.39
CA ALA A 868 -24.17 -40.19 -28.31
C ALA A 868 -23.72 -40.26 -29.78
N LEU A 869 -24.51 -40.94 -30.64
CA LEU A 869 -24.26 -41.01 -32.08
C LEU A 869 -22.83 -41.50 -32.39
N ASN A 870 -22.48 -42.67 -31.89
CA ASN A 870 -21.19 -43.34 -32.11
C ASN A 870 -21.43 -44.86 -32.25
N ASN A 871 -20.34 -45.63 -32.31
CA ASN A 871 -20.37 -47.09 -32.39
C ASN A 871 -19.81 -47.75 -31.11
N PHE A 872 -20.02 -47.12 -29.94
CA PHE A 872 -19.54 -47.66 -28.67
C PHE A 872 -20.26 -48.96 -28.31
N THR A 873 -19.49 -49.92 -27.79
CA THR A 873 -19.96 -51.24 -27.35
C THR A 873 -19.62 -51.48 -25.87
N GLY A 874 -20.09 -52.59 -25.31
CA GLY A 874 -19.81 -52.97 -23.93
C GLY A 874 -20.63 -52.19 -22.89
N PRO A 875 -20.27 -52.31 -21.60
CA PRO A 875 -21.06 -51.75 -20.50
C PRO A 875 -20.85 -50.25 -20.32
N ILE A 876 -21.81 -49.60 -19.66
CA ILE A 876 -21.69 -48.22 -19.21
C ILE A 876 -20.55 -48.13 -18.18
N PRO A 877 -19.72 -47.07 -18.20
CA PRO A 877 -18.61 -46.96 -17.26
C PRO A 877 -19.03 -47.06 -15.79
N LYS A 878 -18.49 -48.04 -15.07
CA LYS A 878 -18.78 -48.25 -13.64
C LYS A 878 -18.49 -47.03 -12.78
N GLY A 879 -17.50 -46.21 -13.14
CA GLY A 879 -17.18 -44.95 -12.46
C GLY A 879 -18.33 -43.95 -12.44
N LEU A 880 -19.25 -43.99 -13.41
CA LEU A 880 -20.42 -43.11 -13.44
C LEU A 880 -21.44 -43.45 -12.36
N LYS A 881 -21.49 -44.70 -11.87
CA LYS A 881 -22.48 -45.13 -10.87
C LYS A 881 -22.44 -44.28 -9.60
N ASN A 882 -21.25 -43.86 -9.16
CA ASN A 882 -21.07 -43.07 -7.93
C ASN A 882 -20.80 -41.58 -8.22
N CYS A 883 -21.03 -41.12 -9.45
CA CYS A 883 -20.69 -39.78 -9.89
C CYS A 883 -21.83 -38.78 -9.58
N SER A 884 -21.98 -38.42 -8.30
CA SER A 884 -23.05 -37.51 -7.83
C SER A 884 -23.00 -36.09 -8.42
N SER A 885 -21.88 -35.72 -9.05
CA SER A 885 -21.68 -34.45 -9.75
C SER A 885 -22.41 -34.34 -11.09
N LEU A 886 -22.88 -35.46 -11.67
CA LEU A 886 -23.49 -35.46 -13.00
C LEU A 886 -24.73 -34.57 -13.07
N VAL A 887 -24.71 -33.69 -14.06
CA VAL A 887 -25.80 -32.82 -14.49
C VAL A 887 -26.42 -33.36 -15.77
N ARG A 888 -25.61 -33.86 -16.71
CA ARG A 888 -26.09 -34.29 -18.03
C ARG A 888 -25.40 -35.55 -18.54
N VAL A 889 -26.20 -36.54 -18.97
CA VAL A 889 -25.72 -37.79 -19.56
C VAL A 889 -26.42 -38.04 -20.91
N ARG A 890 -25.64 -38.27 -21.96
CA ARG A 890 -26.15 -38.56 -23.31
C ARG A 890 -25.37 -39.69 -23.96
N LEU A 891 -25.95 -40.88 -24.04
CA LEU A 891 -25.33 -42.07 -24.62
C LEU A 891 -26.13 -42.64 -25.78
N GLU A 892 -27.15 -41.93 -26.23
CA GLU A 892 -28.11 -42.41 -27.22
C GLU A 892 -27.47 -42.78 -28.56
N ARG A 893 -28.08 -43.72 -29.29
CA ARG A 893 -27.63 -44.21 -30.59
C ARG A 893 -26.19 -44.72 -30.55
N ASN A 894 -26.00 -45.76 -29.72
CA ASN A 894 -24.78 -46.55 -29.60
C ASN A 894 -25.15 -48.04 -29.48
N GLN A 895 -24.16 -48.94 -29.40
CA GLN A 895 -24.35 -50.37 -29.22
C GLN A 895 -24.03 -50.83 -27.78
N LEU A 896 -24.27 -49.96 -26.80
CA LEU A 896 -23.97 -50.23 -25.39
C LEU A 896 -24.89 -51.33 -24.85
N VAL A 897 -24.31 -52.29 -24.13
CA VAL A 897 -25.01 -53.43 -23.52
C VAL A 897 -24.69 -53.45 -22.04
N ASP A 898 -25.69 -53.22 -21.20
CA ASP A 898 -25.56 -53.25 -19.74
C ASP A 898 -26.91 -53.55 -19.08
N ASN A 899 -26.86 -54.02 -17.84
CA ASN A 899 -28.04 -54.20 -17.02
C ASN A 899 -28.41 -52.85 -16.38
N ILE A 900 -29.52 -52.25 -16.80
CA ILE A 900 -29.98 -50.94 -16.33
C ILE A 900 -30.25 -50.91 -14.82
N SER A 901 -30.58 -52.06 -14.22
CA SER A 901 -30.80 -52.18 -12.76
C SER A 901 -29.52 -51.95 -11.95
N GLU A 902 -28.34 -52.09 -12.57
CA GLU A 902 -27.04 -52.01 -11.90
C GLU A 902 -26.12 -50.90 -12.43
N ALA A 903 -26.37 -50.41 -13.66
CA ALA A 903 -25.48 -49.50 -14.38
C ALA A 903 -25.39 -48.08 -13.78
N PHE A 904 -26.44 -47.64 -13.09
CA PHE A 904 -26.57 -46.26 -12.60
C PHE A 904 -26.71 -46.19 -11.07
N GLY A 905 -26.40 -45.02 -10.52
CA GLY A 905 -26.63 -44.71 -9.10
C GLY A 905 -27.50 -43.46 -8.92
N VAL A 906 -27.31 -42.78 -7.80
CA VAL A 906 -28.12 -41.62 -7.41
C VAL A 906 -27.43 -40.33 -7.87
N TYR A 907 -28.16 -39.49 -8.61
CA TYR A 907 -27.64 -38.26 -9.21
C TYR A 907 -28.48 -37.03 -8.83
N PRO A 908 -28.20 -36.39 -7.69
CA PRO A 908 -29.02 -35.29 -7.19
C PRO A 908 -29.06 -34.05 -8.10
N LYS A 909 -28.02 -33.85 -8.92
CA LYS A 909 -27.87 -32.68 -9.80
C LYS A 909 -28.33 -32.93 -11.24
N LEU A 910 -28.67 -34.17 -11.59
CA LEU A 910 -28.94 -34.57 -12.97
C LEU A 910 -30.23 -33.92 -13.48
N ASP A 911 -30.14 -33.21 -14.60
CA ASP A 911 -31.27 -32.54 -15.26
C ASP A 911 -31.74 -33.26 -16.53
N TYR A 912 -30.85 -34.02 -17.17
CA TYR A 912 -31.08 -34.60 -18.49
C TYR A 912 -30.33 -35.92 -18.66
N MET A 913 -31.08 -36.97 -19.00
CA MET A 913 -30.55 -38.29 -19.33
C MET A 913 -31.23 -38.85 -20.58
N ASP A 914 -30.40 -39.20 -21.56
CA ASP A 914 -30.85 -39.86 -22.79
C ASP A 914 -29.96 -41.08 -23.09
N LEU A 915 -30.58 -42.25 -23.06
CA LEU A 915 -29.97 -43.56 -23.33
C LEU A 915 -30.74 -44.28 -24.45
N SER A 916 -31.40 -43.52 -25.33
CA SER A 916 -32.25 -44.09 -26.36
C SER A 916 -31.46 -44.82 -27.43
N HIS A 917 -32.05 -45.82 -28.10
CA HIS A 917 -31.41 -46.60 -29.16
C HIS A 917 -30.07 -47.17 -28.69
N THR A 918 -30.12 -47.92 -27.59
CA THR A 918 -29.00 -48.73 -27.09
C THR A 918 -29.47 -50.17 -26.86
N ASN A 919 -28.60 -51.07 -26.41
CA ASN A 919 -28.94 -52.47 -26.14
C ASN A 919 -29.03 -52.73 -24.63
N LEU A 920 -29.53 -51.77 -23.85
CA LEU A 920 -29.71 -51.93 -22.41
C LEU A 920 -30.84 -52.91 -22.11
N TYR A 921 -30.66 -53.73 -21.08
CA TYR A 921 -31.62 -54.75 -20.66
C TYR A 921 -31.77 -54.76 -19.14
N GLY A 922 -32.65 -55.61 -18.61
CA GLY A 922 -32.96 -55.67 -17.18
C GLY A 922 -34.23 -54.89 -16.85
N GLU A 923 -34.38 -54.47 -15.59
CA GLU A 923 -35.60 -53.82 -15.10
C GLU A 923 -35.32 -52.42 -14.53
N LEU A 924 -36.29 -51.51 -14.63
CA LEU A 924 -36.24 -50.22 -13.96
C LEU A 924 -36.36 -50.42 -12.43
N SER A 925 -35.22 -50.47 -11.76
CA SER A 925 -35.17 -50.83 -10.34
C SER A 925 -35.81 -49.79 -9.42
N ARG A 926 -36.55 -50.26 -8.40
CA ARG A 926 -37.03 -49.43 -7.28
C ARG A 926 -35.88 -48.89 -6.41
N THR A 927 -34.71 -49.54 -6.46
CA THR A 927 -33.52 -49.17 -5.66
C THR A 927 -32.65 -48.09 -6.30
N TRP A 928 -32.96 -47.63 -7.52
CA TRP A 928 -32.24 -46.54 -8.20
C TRP A 928 -32.36 -45.20 -7.44
N GLY A 929 -33.19 -45.12 -6.39
CA GLY A 929 -33.29 -43.90 -5.58
C GLY A 929 -33.84 -42.73 -6.40
N TRP A 930 -34.78 -43.00 -7.31
CA TRP A 930 -35.44 -42.02 -8.19
C TRP A 930 -35.84 -40.72 -7.49
N GLY A 931 -36.31 -40.83 -6.25
CA GLY A 931 -36.68 -39.66 -5.45
C GLY A 931 -35.54 -38.70 -5.16
N GLU A 932 -34.29 -39.13 -5.22
CA GLU A 932 -33.12 -38.30 -4.95
C GLU A 932 -32.65 -37.51 -6.19
N CYS A 933 -33.10 -37.88 -7.40
CA CYS A 933 -32.79 -37.18 -8.66
C CYS A 933 -33.77 -36.03 -8.93
N HIS A 934 -33.93 -35.14 -7.94
CA HIS A 934 -35.00 -34.14 -7.90
C HIS A 934 -35.01 -33.14 -9.07
N ASN A 935 -33.86 -32.90 -9.71
CA ASN A 935 -33.70 -31.94 -10.80
C ASN A 935 -33.99 -32.50 -12.20
N LEU A 936 -34.29 -33.79 -12.34
CA LEU A 936 -34.39 -34.43 -13.63
C LEU A 936 -35.62 -33.91 -14.41
N THR A 937 -35.37 -33.29 -15.56
CA THR A 937 -36.40 -32.74 -16.46
C THR A 937 -36.63 -33.60 -17.69
N HIS A 938 -35.64 -34.39 -18.09
CA HIS A 938 -35.71 -35.22 -19.29
C HIS A 938 -35.13 -36.60 -19.04
N LEU A 939 -35.95 -37.63 -19.26
CA LEU A 939 -35.55 -39.03 -19.21
C LEU A 939 -36.03 -39.75 -20.47
N SER A 940 -35.09 -40.27 -21.26
CA SER A 940 -35.39 -41.05 -22.47
C SER A 940 -34.63 -42.37 -22.47
N LEU A 941 -35.37 -43.48 -22.56
CA LEU A 941 -34.91 -44.86 -22.66
C LEU A 941 -35.51 -45.56 -23.89
N LEU A 942 -36.00 -44.78 -24.85
CA LEU A 942 -36.60 -45.25 -26.11
C LEU A 942 -35.74 -46.31 -26.81
N SER A 943 -36.35 -47.35 -27.36
CA SER A 943 -35.70 -48.37 -28.20
C SER A 943 -34.53 -49.04 -27.47
N ASN A 944 -34.88 -49.85 -26.47
CA ASN A 944 -33.97 -50.69 -25.68
C ASN A 944 -34.63 -52.06 -25.45
N ASN A 945 -33.96 -52.94 -24.69
CA ASN A 945 -34.45 -54.27 -24.32
C ASN A 945 -34.87 -54.34 -22.84
N ILE A 946 -35.43 -53.24 -22.30
CA ILE A 946 -35.80 -53.12 -20.88
C ILE A 946 -37.13 -53.84 -20.64
N SER A 947 -37.19 -54.61 -19.57
CA SER A 947 -38.32 -55.44 -19.17
C SER A 947 -38.83 -55.10 -17.77
N GLY A 948 -39.85 -55.81 -17.30
CA GLY A 948 -40.43 -55.61 -15.97
C GLY A 948 -41.42 -54.43 -15.93
N SER A 949 -41.88 -54.08 -14.73
CA SER A 949 -42.89 -53.04 -14.54
C SER A 949 -42.30 -51.64 -14.40
N ILE A 950 -43.05 -50.62 -14.84
CA ILE A 950 -42.71 -49.21 -14.56
C ILE A 950 -42.82 -48.96 -13.04
N PRO A 951 -41.75 -48.55 -12.34
CA PRO A 951 -41.79 -48.36 -10.90
C PRO A 951 -42.56 -47.09 -10.51
N SER A 952 -43.40 -47.20 -9.48
CA SER A 952 -44.17 -46.07 -8.93
C SER A 952 -43.28 -44.90 -8.44
N GLU A 953 -42.04 -45.21 -8.07
CA GLU A 953 -41.04 -44.27 -7.58
C GLU A 953 -40.62 -43.23 -8.63
N LEU A 954 -40.84 -43.48 -9.93
CA LEU A 954 -40.67 -42.46 -10.97
C LEU A 954 -41.57 -41.24 -10.75
N GLY A 955 -42.73 -41.43 -10.11
CA GLY A 955 -43.62 -40.34 -9.69
C GLY A 955 -43.03 -39.40 -8.64
N LYS A 956 -41.82 -39.67 -8.13
CA LYS A 956 -41.07 -38.76 -7.23
C LYS A 956 -40.22 -37.73 -7.99
N LEU A 957 -40.05 -37.88 -9.31
CA LEU A 957 -39.26 -36.96 -10.15
C LEU A 957 -40.05 -35.68 -10.43
N THR A 958 -40.28 -34.86 -9.40
CA THR A 958 -41.24 -33.75 -9.46
C THR A 958 -40.96 -32.70 -10.54
N GLN A 959 -39.75 -32.62 -11.09
CA GLN A 959 -39.38 -31.67 -12.16
C GLN A 959 -39.44 -32.28 -13.57
N LEU A 960 -39.85 -33.54 -13.71
CA LEU A 960 -39.81 -34.26 -14.98
C LEU A 960 -40.80 -33.67 -15.98
N GLY A 961 -40.26 -33.18 -17.10
CA GLY A 961 -41.03 -32.62 -18.22
C GLY A 961 -41.17 -33.57 -19.41
N LYS A 962 -40.20 -34.45 -19.64
CA LYS A 962 -40.27 -35.46 -20.70
C LYS A 962 -39.87 -36.84 -20.19
N LEU A 963 -40.77 -37.80 -20.42
CA LEU A 963 -40.56 -39.22 -20.19
C LEU A 963 -40.81 -40.01 -21.48
N ASP A 964 -39.80 -40.72 -21.95
CA ASP A 964 -39.92 -41.60 -23.12
C ASP A 964 -39.36 -42.99 -22.80
N LEU A 965 -40.25 -43.97 -22.71
CA LEU A 965 -39.94 -45.39 -22.44
C LEU A 965 -40.43 -46.27 -23.59
N SER A 966 -40.69 -45.69 -24.76
CA SER A 966 -41.27 -46.42 -25.89
C SER A 966 -40.32 -47.46 -26.49
N ASP A 967 -40.86 -48.43 -27.22
CA ASP A 967 -40.10 -49.49 -27.90
C ASP A 967 -39.20 -50.27 -26.91
N ASN A 968 -39.84 -50.93 -25.95
CA ASN A 968 -39.24 -51.76 -24.92
C ASN A 968 -40.15 -52.98 -24.61
N HIS A 969 -39.81 -53.78 -23.59
CA HIS A 969 -40.58 -54.94 -23.12
C HIS A 969 -41.22 -54.69 -21.74
N LEU A 970 -41.68 -53.45 -21.47
CA LEU A 970 -42.28 -53.11 -20.18
C LEU A 970 -43.67 -53.74 -20.04
N VAL A 971 -43.95 -54.33 -18.88
CA VAL A 971 -45.20 -55.06 -18.56
C VAL A 971 -45.93 -54.47 -17.36
N GLY A 972 -47.18 -54.86 -17.12
CA GLY A 972 -47.97 -54.41 -15.97
C GLY A 972 -48.69 -53.07 -16.21
N GLU A 973 -49.21 -52.47 -15.13
CA GLU A 973 -50.03 -51.26 -15.20
C GLU A 973 -49.19 -49.96 -15.20
N ILE A 974 -49.73 -48.89 -15.78
CA ILE A 974 -49.15 -47.54 -15.68
C ILE A 974 -49.37 -47.01 -14.24
N PRO A 975 -48.31 -46.68 -13.47
CA PRO A 975 -48.47 -46.21 -12.10
C PRO A 975 -49.19 -44.86 -12.04
N LYS A 976 -50.23 -44.77 -11.21
CA LYS A 976 -50.97 -43.52 -10.95
C LYS A 976 -50.07 -42.41 -10.38
N GLU A 977 -48.96 -42.77 -9.73
CA GLU A 977 -47.97 -41.83 -9.19
C GLU A 977 -47.34 -40.95 -10.28
N LEU A 978 -47.22 -41.44 -11.52
CA LEU A 978 -46.75 -40.63 -12.66
C LEU A 978 -47.69 -39.46 -12.96
N MET A 979 -48.98 -39.60 -12.65
CA MET A 979 -49.99 -38.56 -12.87
C MET A 979 -49.87 -37.39 -11.87
N LYS A 980 -48.96 -37.48 -10.89
CA LYS A 980 -48.64 -36.40 -9.94
C LYS A 980 -47.52 -35.48 -10.41
N LEU A 981 -46.92 -35.77 -11.57
CA LEU A 981 -45.80 -35.00 -12.13
C LEU A 981 -46.33 -33.78 -12.89
N ASN A 982 -46.65 -32.71 -12.16
CA ASN A 982 -47.35 -31.55 -12.72
C ASN A 982 -46.62 -30.81 -13.86
N PHE A 983 -45.30 -31.01 -14.02
CA PHE A 983 -44.50 -30.39 -15.08
C PHE A 983 -44.36 -31.26 -16.33
N LEU A 984 -45.01 -32.43 -16.36
CA LEU A 984 -44.85 -33.41 -17.43
C LEU A 984 -45.58 -32.95 -18.70
N ILE A 985 -44.81 -32.66 -19.75
CA ILE A 985 -45.25 -32.13 -21.04
C ILE A 985 -45.31 -33.24 -22.10
N TYR A 986 -44.41 -34.23 -22.00
CA TYR A 986 -44.27 -35.30 -22.99
C TYR A 986 -44.19 -36.67 -22.32
N ILE A 987 -45.09 -37.57 -22.70
CA ILE A 987 -45.11 -38.98 -22.32
C ILE A 987 -45.20 -39.85 -23.56
N ASN A 988 -44.25 -40.75 -23.74
CA ASN A 988 -44.34 -41.81 -24.74
C ASN A 988 -44.00 -43.16 -24.10
N LEU A 989 -45.00 -44.03 -24.05
CA LEU A 989 -44.92 -45.41 -23.55
C LEU A 989 -45.31 -46.41 -24.65
N SER A 990 -45.39 -45.97 -25.90
CA SER A 990 -45.85 -46.82 -27.00
C SER A 990 -44.92 -48.00 -27.26
N HIS A 991 -45.44 -49.04 -27.92
CA HIS A 991 -44.66 -50.23 -28.30
C HIS A 991 -44.03 -50.91 -27.08
N ASN A 992 -44.88 -51.30 -26.14
CA ASN A 992 -44.53 -52.07 -24.94
C ASN A 992 -45.60 -53.17 -24.72
N GLU A 993 -45.51 -53.88 -23.59
CA GLU A 993 -46.43 -54.95 -23.19
C GLU A 993 -47.27 -54.53 -21.97
N LEU A 994 -47.57 -53.22 -21.83
CA LEU A 994 -48.33 -52.69 -20.70
C LEU A 994 -49.80 -53.15 -20.76
N THR A 995 -50.40 -53.39 -19.60
CA THR A 995 -51.74 -53.95 -19.42
C THR A 995 -52.55 -53.15 -18.40
N GLY A 996 -53.88 -53.32 -18.35
CA GLY A 996 -54.73 -52.68 -17.34
C GLY A 996 -55.27 -51.33 -17.77
N GLN A 997 -56.03 -50.65 -16.91
CA GLN A 997 -56.72 -49.40 -17.28
C GLN A 997 -55.81 -48.18 -17.16
N LEU A 998 -56.01 -47.20 -18.07
CA LEU A 998 -55.38 -45.89 -17.96
C LEU A 998 -55.83 -45.17 -16.65
N PRO A 999 -54.90 -44.67 -15.82
CA PRO A 999 -55.26 -43.93 -14.61
C PRO A 999 -56.14 -42.72 -14.93
N ARG A 1000 -57.28 -42.58 -14.24
CA ARG A 1000 -58.22 -41.45 -14.46
C ARG A 1000 -57.60 -40.11 -14.10
N GLU A 1001 -56.63 -40.14 -13.18
CA GLU A 1001 -55.82 -39.01 -12.76
C GLU A 1001 -54.97 -38.42 -13.90
N ILE A 1002 -54.85 -39.06 -15.07
CA ILE A 1002 -54.11 -38.47 -16.21
C ILE A 1002 -54.64 -37.08 -16.61
N GLY A 1003 -55.93 -36.81 -16.38
CA GLY A 1003 -56.52 -35.48 -16.58
C GLY A 1003 -56.03 -34.40 -15.61
N SER A 1004 -55.26 -34.74 -14.57
CA SER A 1004 -54.64 -33.75 -13.66
C SER A 1004 -53.30 -33.22 -14.16
N LEU A 1005 -52.73 -33.78 -15.23
CA LEU A 1005 -51.50 -33.28 -15.86
C LEU A 1005 -51.83 -32.10 -16.78
N SER A 1006 -51.90 -30.89 -16.22
CA SER A 1006 -52.33 -29.68 -16.95
C SER A 1006 -51.38 -29.22 -18.06
N GLU A 1007 -50.11 -29.58 -17.97
CA GLU A 1007 -49.06 -29.17 -18.92
C GLU A 1007 -48.80 -30.23 -20.02
N LEU A 1008 -49.56 -31.32 -20.05
CA LEU A 1008 -49.31 -32.44 -20.96
C LEU A 1008 -49.73 -32.12 -22.39
N ASP A 1009 -48.74 -31.95 -23.27
CA ASP A 1009 -48.94 -31.66 -24.70
C ASP A 1009 -48.89 -32.92 -25.57
N HIS A 1010 -48.15 -33.94 -25.16
CA HIS A 1010 -47.97 -35.18 -25.93
C HIS A 1010 -48.13 -36.42 -25.05
N LEU A 1011 -49.05 -37.29 -25.45
CA LEU A 1011 -49.28 -38.60 -24.84
C LEU A 1011 -49.38 -39.66 -25.94
N ASP A 1012 -48.44 -40.60 -25.96
CA ASP A 1012 -48.52 -41.79 -26.80
C ASP A 1012 -48.40 -43.05 -25.93
N ILE A 1013 -49.46 -43.86 -25.97
CA ILE A 1013 -49.58 -45.14 -25.26
C ILE A 1013 -49.97 -46.27 -26.24
N SER A 1014 -49.89 -46.01 -27.55
CA SER A 1014 -50.28 -46.94 -28.60
C SER A 1014 -49.42 -48.21 -28.59
N SER A 1015 -49.88 -49.27 -29.27
CA SER A 1015 -49.14 -50.54 -29.33
C SER A 1015 -48.82 -51.13 -27.93
N ASN A 1016 -49.83 -51.11 -27.05
CA ASN A 1016 -49.88 -51.76 -25.74
C ASN A 1016 -51.21 -52.53 -25.59
N ILE A 1017 -51.44 -53.20 -24.45
CA ILE A 1017 -52.66 -53.95 -24.11
C ILE A 1017 -53.46 -53.20 -23.01
N LEU A 1018 -53.60 -51.87 -23.16
CA LEU A 1018 -54.23 -50.94 -22.21
C LEU A 1018 -55.74 -50.69 -22.48
#